data_AF-A0A2S2QXZ3-F1
#
_entry.id   AF-A0A2S2QXZ3-F1
#
_cell.length_a   1.000
_cell.length_b   1.000
_cell.length_c   1.000
_cell.angle_alpha   90.00
_cell.angle_beta   90.00
_cell.angle_gamma   90.00
#
_symmetry.space_group_name_H-M   'P 1'
#
loop_
_entity.id
_entity.type
_entity.pdbx_description
1 polymer ?
#
loop_
_entity_poly.entity_id
_entity_poly.type
_entity_poly.pdbx_seq_one_letter_code
_entity_poly.pdbx_strand_id
1 'polypeptide(L)'
;MMDDSTDEIVLDDFCYTDLQKKLNCVKKIIVDSNYEGDKELSINRLLQDCLQMLNNGKIALECMEKGPCTSSIIVPDLISYEKGVIASFKHCSESNVIYGNFINNVKQLLTDLFKKTSAVQILFFNIIEKVTFDLTLKGDQDLLLSVLQHIWYGAEAVYNASNKIMATNWKVYIAMSQKYSVELKKNIINDEPINFLCTEIKKKVLSFHHNDEVTLKLSTYLMSVLVKLCSSGCMLESHKMLVEFILFLNCYWLSDSQDVITIKDRLSQFVDQLVLISDEMFIKVFQLSCQDIINKNTANQKISALYIAMLLLKRLIKTPCNQQADETIDIVFQLIKCIDPVMCCYNIDIYDPLLINLASVILMSDYKLFEKVEKIVIENILNTEYWSAMFSSDLWIIIMRYLPSDMRNVQFSKLAKLYEMLVEFPCFTQCPQHIYLETLLRRHYSLLTDKNQLLNICPQLKTESLKSAIGILHVPTLTKYNCLSELVKIITKLPEQKNYEQLNGDIIYLWNCIKDEYPNNFLCALIEVTIGSEKILKTILPKINTIISGHNYEDTTEMKRCRLRLIRSILLHIPTFEENLILEIFFKYLFDQHPLVRQWTVETIVYFSSVTGNQNLVSILFKRPEIRSVITDYLKMKTNLTYNHNDIEKYFKQLSLCGKFQHNCSFNGQLNKMLDKLKTDIDCLNDIVCKTKMSADELERLKEYSSLLNNICEAMQFDIENV
;
A
#
# COMPACT_ATOMS: atom_id res chain seq x y z
N MET A 1 -57.01 -40.00 45.51
CA MET A 1 -57.03 -38.89 44.54
C MET A 1 -56.42 -37.70 45.27
N MET A 2 -55.09 -37.59 45.17
CA MET A 2 -54.28 -36.55 45.76
C MET A 2 -53.60 -35.81 44.61
N ASP A 3 -53.63 -34.49 44.73
CA ASP A 3 -52.79 -33.44 44.14
C ASP A 3 -52.08 -33.66 42.81
N ASP A 4 -52.36 -32.72 41.89
CA ASP A 4 -51.33 -32.10 41.06
C ASP A 4 -51.69 -30.61 40.97
N SER A 5 -51.43 -29.88 42.06
CA SER A 5 -51.31 -28.43 42.01
C SER A 5 -49.93 -28.14 41.42
N THR A 6 -49.95 -27.49 40.26
CA THR A 6 -48.77 -26.95 39.61
C THR A 6 -48.26 -25.82 40.49
N ASP A 7 -47.23 -26.09 41.30
CA ASP A 7 -46.46 -25.06 41.98
C ASP A 7 -45.87 -24.14 40.90
N GLU A 8 -46.51 -22.98 40.70
CA GLU A 8 -45.88 -21.82 40.13
C GLU A 8 -44.65 -21.52 41.00
N ILE A 9 -43.46 -21.81 40.49
CA ILE A 9 -42.20 -21.38 41.12
C ILE A 9 -42.17 -19.86 40.98
N VAL A 10 -42.75 -19.16 41.95
CA VAL A 10 -42.64 -17.71 42.09
C VAL A 10 -41.19 -17.40 42.48
N LEU A 11 -40.45 -16.85 41.53
CA LEU A 11 -39.01 -16.53 41.58
C LEU A 11 -38.69 -15.24 42.35
N ASP A 12 -39.38 -14.94 43.44
CA ASP A 12 -39.35 -13.60 44.08
C ASP A 12 -38.07 -13.32 44.92
N ASP A 13 -37.28 -14.33 45.25
CA ASP A 13 -36.33 -14.25 46.38
C ASP A 13 -34.86 -13.94 46.00
N PHE A 14 -34.56 -13.65 44.74
CA PHE A 14 -33.24 -13.12 44.36
C PHE A 14 -33.33 -11.68 43.83
N CYS A 15 -33.40 -10.72 44.74
CA CYS A 15 -33.30 -9.33 44.36
C CYS A 15 -31.82 -8.99 44.10
N TYR A 16 -31.38 -9.01 42.84
CA TYR A 16 -30.04 -8.57 42.44
C TYR A 16 -29.69 -7.16 42.98
N THR A 17 -30.71 -6.31 43.18
CA THR A 17 -30.52 -4.98 43.78
C THR A 17 -29.93 -5.07 45.17
N ASP A 18 -30.21 -6.13 45.92
CA ASP A 18 -29.69 -6.32 47.27
C ASP A 18 -28.24 -6.80 47.26
N LEU A 19 -27.84 -7.61 46.28
CA LEU A 19 -26.43 -8.00 46.10
C LEU A 19 -25.58 -6.76 45.79
N GLN A 20 -26.00 -5.94 44.82
CA GLN A 20 -25.30 -4.71 44.47
C GLN A 20 -25.31 -3.69 45.62
N LYS A 21 -26.42 -3.53 46.35
CA LYS A 21 -26.50 -2.68 47.55
C LYS A 21 -25.51 -3.14 48.61
N LYS A 22 -25.41 -4.45 48.91
CA LYS A 22 -24.48 -4.98 49.90
C LYS A 22 -23.02 -4.75 49.51
N LEU A 23 -22.65 -4.97 48.24
CA LEU A 23 -21.31 -4.64 47.73
C LEU A 23 -21.00 -3.14 47.84
N ASN A 24 -21.98 -2.27 47.53
CA ASN A 24 -21.83 -0.82 47.71
C ASN A 24 -21.72 -0.41 49.19
N CYS A 25 -22.44 -1.08 50.09
CA CYS A 25 -22.29 -0.87 51.54
C CYS A 25 -20.88 -1.20 52.02
N VAL A 26 -20.27 -2.27 51.49
CA VAL A 26 -18.87 -2.59 51.77
C VAL A 26 -17.95 -1.44 51.35
N LYS A 27 -18.11 -0.90 50.13
CA LYS A 27 -17.32 0.25 49.66
C LYS A 27 -17.47 1.46 50.60
N LYS A 28 -18.70 1.76 51.06
CA LYS A 28 -18.97 2.87 51.98
C LYS A 28 -18.29 2.70 53.34
N ILE A 29 -18.38 1.52 53.95
CA ILE A 29 -17.78 1.22 55.26
C ILE A 29 -16.25 1.38 55.22
N ILE A 30 -15.62 0.98 54.12
CA ILE A 30 -14.16 1.07 53.99
C ILE A 30 -13.72 2.54 53.94
N VAL A 31 -14.41 3.37 53.14
CA VAL A 31 -14.07 4.78 52.94
C VAL A 31 -14.41 5.66 54.15
N ASP A 32 -15.42 5.30 54.94
CA ASP A 32 -15.86 6.09 56.09
C ASP A 32 -14.83 6.09 57.24
N SER A 33 -14.10 7.19 57.39
CA SER A 33 -13.10 7.36 58.48
C SER A 33 -13.73 7.40 59.87
N ASN A 34 -15.01 7.72 59.98
CA ASN A 34 -15.74 7.91 61.23
C ASN A 34 -16.67 6.72 61.56
N TYR A 35 -16.47 5.57 60.90
CA TYR A 35 -17.29 4.40 61.13
C TYR A 35 -17.18 3.90 62.58
N GLU A 36 -18.28 3.96 63.33
CA GLU A 36 -18.33 3.67 64.77
C GLU A 36 -18.28 2.15 65.10
N GLY A 37 -18.39 1.28 64.10
CA GLY A 37 -18.38 -0.18 64.28
C GLY A 37 -17.04 -0.85 63.96
N ASP A 38 -16.93 -2.15 64.25
CA ASP A 38 -15.82 -2.96 63.75
C ASP A 38 -15.97 -3.13 62.23
N LYS A 39 -15.11 -2.41 61.49
CA LYS A 39 -15.09 -2.44 60.03
C LYS A 39 -14.87 -3.85 59.49
N GLU A 40 -13.96 -4.61 60.08
CA GLU A 40 -13.58 -5.93 59.58
C GLU A 40 -14.73 -6.93 59.75
N LEU A 41 -15.34 -6.97 60.93
CA LEU A 41 -16.51 -7.83 61.19
C LEU A 41 -17.69 -7.47 60.26
N SER A 42 -17.93 -6.18 60.06
CA SER A 42 -19.04 -5.69 59.23
C SER A 42 -18.83 -6.02 57.75
N ILE A 43 -17.60 -5.86 57.25
CA ILE A 43 -17.22 -6.23 55.89
C ILE A 43 -17.33 -7.74 55.68
N ASN A 44 -16.81 -8.55 56.60
CA ASN A 44 -16.86 -10.00 56.53
C ASN A 44 -18.32 -10.50 56.48
N ARG A 45 -19.19 -9.95 57.33
CA ARG A 45 -20.61 -10.29 57.35
C ARG A 45 -21.30 -9.96 56.03
N LEU A 46 -21.06 -8.76 55.48
CA LEU A 46 -21.65 -8.37 54.20
C LEU A 46 -21.15 -9.24 53.02
N LEU A 47 -19.88 -9.65 53.03
CA LEU A 47 -19.35 -10.56 52.01
C LEU A 47 -19.91 -11.98 52.12
N GLN A 48 -20.07 -12.49 53.34
CA GLN A 48 -20.75 -13.77 53.57
C GLN A 48 -22.20 -13.75 53.13
N ASP A 49 -22.91 -12.65 53.39
CA ASP A 49 -24.26 -12.45 52.89
C ASP A 49 -24.31 -12.47 51.35
N CYS A 50 -23.37 -11.80 50.67
CA CYS A 50 -23.27 -11.82 49.21
C CYS A 50 -23.04 -13.25 48.68
N LEU A 51 -22.19 -14.03 49.35
CA LEU A 51 -21.94 -15.44 49.04
C LEU A 51 -23.21 -16.28 49.17
N GLN A 52 -23.98 -16.08 50.23
CA GLN A 52 -25.24 -16.80 50.44
C GLN A 52 -26.26 -16.45 49.36
N MET A 53 -26.37 -15.18 48.99
CA MET A 53 -27.23 -14.74 47.91
C MET A 53 -26.85 -15.43 46.60
N LEU A 54 -25.58 -15.40 46.19
CA LEU A 54 -25.12 -16.09 44.97
C LEU A 54 -25.37 -17.60 45.03
N ASN A 55 -25.30 -18.22 46.21
CA ASN A 55 -25.62 -19.63 46.37
C ASN A 55 -27.12 -19.91 46.13
N ASN A 56 -28.00 -19.07 46.69
CA ASN A 56 -29.44 -19.17 46.44
C ASN A 56 -29.75 -18.96 44.95
N GLY A 57 -29.12 -17.97 44.32
CA GLY A 57 -29.27 -17.74 42.89
C GLY A 57 -28.77 -18.90 42.03
N LYS A 58 -27.67 -19.55 42.43
CA LYS A 58 -27.19 -20.78 41.77
C LYS A 58 -28.26 -21.88 41.78
N ILE A 59 -28.88 -22.13 42.93
CA ILE A 59 -29.92 -23.16 43.09
C ILE A 59 -31.13 -22.85 42.20
N ALA A 60 -31.54 -21.58 42.15
CA ALA A 60 -32.63 -21.13 41.28
C ALA A 60 -32.31 -21.39 39.80
N LEU A 61 -31.10 -21.04 39.33
CA LEU A 61 -30.67 -21.32 37.95
C LEU A 61 -30.60 -22.82 37.65
N GLU A 62 -30.14 -23.66 38.59
CA GLU A 62 -30.12 -25.12 38.42
C GLU A 62 -31.53 -25.72 38.29
N CYS A 63 -32.54 -25.10 38.92
CA CYS A 63 -33.95 -25.46 38.73
C CYS A 63 -34.46 -25.01 37.35
N MET A 64 -34.16 -23.76 36.94
CA MET A 64 -34.53 -23.24 35.62
C MET A 64 -33.93 -24.07 34.48
N GLU A 65 -32.68 -24.54 34.62
CA GLU A 65 -31.99 -25.32 33.60
C GLU A 65 -32.73 -26.62 33.23
N LYS A 66 -33.56 -27.16 34.14
CA LYS A 66 -34.34 -28.39 33.94
C LYS A 66 -35.72 -28.13 33.30
N GLY A 67 -36.16 -26.87 33.25
CA GLY A 67 -37.47 -26.47 32.73
C GLY A 67 -37.50 -26.16 31.22
N PRO A 68 -38.68 -25.89 30.65
CA PRO A 68 -38.83 -25.50 29.24
C PRO A 68 -38.23 -24.11 28.97
N CYS A 69 -37.38 -24.00 27.95
CA CYS A 69 -36.58 -22.79 27.66
C CYS A 69 -37.28 -21.81 26.69
N THR A 70 -38.37 -21.18 27.11
CA THR A 70 -39.01 -20.09 26.33
C THR A 70 -38.43 -18.72 26.69
N SER A 71 -38.07 -17.93 25.67
CA SER A 71 -37.41 -16.61 25.75
C SER A 71 -38.13 -15.60 26.65
N SER A 72 -39.43 -15.38 26.43
CA SER A 72 -40.21 -14.31 27.06
C SER A 72 -40.40 -14.47 28.57
N ILE A 73 -40.33 -15.70 29.08
CA ILE A 73 -40.53 -16.02 30.50
C ILE A 73 -39.20 -16.01 31.25
N ILE A 74 -38.15 -16.59 30.69
CA ILE A 74 -36.92 -16.90 31.43
C ILE A 74 -35.89 -15.78 31.33
N VAL A 75 -35.81 -15.08 30.19
CA VAL A 75 -34.72 -14.13 29.93
C VAL A 75 -34.72 -12.91 30.86
N PRO A 76 -35.87 -12.29 31.22
CA PRO A 76 -35.89 -11.15 32.16
C PRO A 76 -35.26 -11.49 33.53
N ASP A 77 -35.56 -12.67 34.07
CA ASP A 77 -35.02 -13.13 35.34
C ASP A 77 -33.52 -13.41 35.20
N LEU A 78 -33.11 -14.11 34.13
CA LEU A 78 -31.71 -14.37 33.84
C LEU A 78 -30.87 -13.08 33.73
N ILE A 79 -31.38 -12.05 33.05
CA ILE A 79 -30.71 -10.75 32.95
C ILE A 79 -30.53 -10.12 34.33
N SER A 80 -31.53 -10.26 35.21
CA SER A 80 -31.47 -9.76 36.57
C SER A 80 -30.38 -10.45 37.39
N TYR A 81 -30.25 -11.78 37.27
CA TYR A 81 -29.12 -12.52 37.86
C TYR A 81 -27.77 -12.03 37.31
N GLU A 82 -27.68 -11.87 36.00
CA GLU A 82 -26.45 -11.47 35.32
C GLU A 82 -25.94 -10.09 35.78
N LYS A 83 -26.84 -9.13 36.03
CA LYS A 83 -26.47 -7.82 36.63
C LYS A 83 -25.76 -7.98 37.97
N GLY A 84 -26.26 -8.86 38.84
CA GLY A 84 -25.65 -9.15 40.13
C GLY A 84 -24.29 -9.83 40.00
N VAL A 85 -24.17 -10.74 39.03
CA VAL A 85 -22.91 -11.43 38.69
C VAL A 85 -21.85 -10.44 38.19
N ILE A 86 -22.21 -9.55 37.26
CA ILE A 86 -21.34 -8.46 36.76
C ILE A 86 -20.89 -7.56 37.91
N ALA A 87 -21.80 -7.14 38.79
CA ALA A 87 -21.46 -6.30 39.95
C ALA A 87 -20.45 -6.99 40.88
N SER A 88 -20.62 -8.30 41.10
CA SER A 88 -19.73 -9.11 41.92
C SER A 88 -18.36 -9.27 41.28
N PHE A 89 -18.29 -9.47 39.96
CA PHE A 89 -17.04 -9.50 39.22
C PHE A 89 -16.29 -8.17 39.26
N LYS A 90 -16.98 -7.04 39.02
CA LYS A 90 -16.37 -5.69 39.13
C LYS A 90 -15.83 -5.43 40.53
N HIS A 91 -16.58 -5.81 41.56
CA HIS A 91 -16.13 -5.66 42.94
C HIS A 91 -14.89 -6.50 43.26
N CYS A 92 -14.83 -7.74 42.76
CA CYS A 92 -13.66 -8.60 42.92
C CYS A 92 -12.45 -8.11 42.11
N SER A 93 -12.63 -7.60 40.89
CA SER A 93 -11.53 -7.12 40.05
C SER A 93 -10.92 -5.81 40.57
N GLU A 94 -11.72 -4.95 41.19
CA GLU A 94 -11.29 -3.71 41.85
C GLU A 94 -10.84 -3.92 43.31
N SER A 95 -10.80 -5.15 43.81
CA SER A 95 -10.61 -5.44 45.24
C SER A 95 -9.35 -4.81 45.83
N ASN A 96 -8.22 -4.81 45.11
CA ASN A 96 -6.99 -4.18 45.59
C ASN A 96 -7.17 -2.68 45.88
N VAL A 97 -7.96 -1.99 45.05
CA VAL A 97 -8.26 -0.56 45.20
C VAL A 97 -9.27 -0.34 46.31
N ILE A 98 -10.31 -1.18 46.36
CA ILE A 98 -11.42 -1.04 47.32
C ILE A 98 -10.94 -1.29 48.74
N TYR A 99 -10.21 -2.38 48.97
CA TYR A 99 -9.89 -2.85 50.32
C TYR A 99 -8.54 -2.33 50.83
N GLY A 100 -7.61 -1.96 49.96
CA GLY A 100 -6.28 -1.47 50.33
C GLY A 100 -5.62 -2.39 51.37
N ASN A 101 -5.34 -1.85 52.55
CA ASN A 101 -4.68 -2.59 53.64
C ASN A 101 -5.55 -3.73 54.23
N PHE A 102 -6.87 -3.69 54.07
CA PHE A 102 -7.78 -4.74 54.56
C PHE A 102 -7.82 -5.97 53.66
N ILE A 103 -7.21 -5.95 52.47
CA ILE A 103 -7.34 -7.01 51.48
C ILE A 103 -6.93 -8.38 52.02
N ASN A 104 -5.89 -8.45 52.86
CA ASN A 104 -5.38 -9.70 53.40
C ASN A 104 -6.40 -10.40 54.31
N ASN A 105 -7.24 -9.63 55.02
CA ASN A 105 -8.22 -10.15 55.95
C ASN A 105 -9.45 -10.72 55.23
N VAL A 106 -9.78 -10.18 54.05
CA VAL A 106 -10.96 -10.57 53.26
C VAL A 106 -10.63 -11.43 52.03
N LYS A 107 -9.34 -11.67 51.75
CA LYS A 107 -8.86 -12.32 50.52
C LYS A 107 -9.53 -13.67 50.26
N GLN A 108 -9.71 -14.47 51.30
CA GLN A 108 -10.34 -15.79 51.18
C GLN A 108 -11.81 -15.66 50.79
N LEU A 109 -12.56 -14.77 51.46
CA LEU A 109 -13.97 -14.51 51.15
C LEU A 109 -14.15 -13.95 49.73
N LEU A 110 -13.28 -13.06 49.28
CA LEU A 110 -13.30 -12.54 47.91
C LEU A 110 -13.00 -13.63 46.88
N THR A 111 -12.07 -14.53 47.19
CA THR A 111 -11.74 -15.67 46.32
C THR A 111 -12.95 -16.60 46.20
N ASP A 112 -13.63 -16.88 47.31
CA ASP A 112 -14.82 -17.72 47.32
C ASP A 112 -16.00 -17.04 46.63
N LEU A 113 -16.15 -15.72 46.83
CA LEU A 113 -17.15 -14.90 46.12
C LEU A 113 -16.92 -14.98 44.61
N PHE A 114 -15.69 -14.81 44.16
CA PHE A 114 -15.33 -14.91 42.74
C PHE A 114 -15.61 -16.31 42.17
N LYS A 115 -15.22 -17.38 42.87
CA LYS A 115 -15.50 -18.77 42.45
C LYS A 115 -17.00 -19.03 42.33
N LYS A 116 -17.79 -18.56 43.29
CA LYS A 116 -19.24 -18.76 43.28
C LYS A 116 -19.90 -17.97 42.16
N THR A 117 -19.50 -16.72 41.99
CA THR A 117 -19.91 -15.85 40.87
C THR A 117 -19.61 -16.52 39.52
N SER A 118 -18.41 -17.11 39.38
CA SER A 118 -18.02 -17.86 38.18
C SER A 118 -18.88 -19.07 37.90
N ALA A 119 -19.29 -19.81 38.93
CA ALA A 119 -20.17 -20.97 38.79
C ALA A 119 -21.59 -20.56 38.34
N VAL A 120 -22.11 -19.46 38.89
CA VAL A 120 -23.40 -18.87 38.48
C VAL A 120 -23.35 -18.42 37.01
N GLN A 121 -22.27 -17.73 36.60
CA GLN A 121 -22.08 -17.30 35.21
C GLN A 121 -22.09 -18.48 34.22
N ILE A 122 -21.42 -19.58 34.55
CA ILE A 122 -21.39 -20.77 33.68
C ILE A 122 -22.78 -21.38 33.51
N LEU A 123 -23.57 -21.44 34.59
CA LEU A 123 -24.96 -21.91 34.53
C LEU A 123 -25.82 -20.97 33.68
N PHE A 124 -25.67 -19.66 33.85
CA PHE A 124 -26.33 -18.67 33.00
C PHE A 124 -26.04 -18.92 31.51
N PHE A 125 -24.77 -19.17 31.14
CA PHE A 125 -24.41 -19.51 29.77
C PHE A 125 -25.03 -20.81 29.26
N ASN A 126 -25.04 -21.86 30.08
CA ASN A 126 -25.64 -23.13 29.70
C ASN A 126 -27.15 -23.02 29.45
N ILE A 127 -27.84 -22.16 30.20
CA ILE A 127 -29.28 -21.92 30.02
C ILE A 127 -29.50 -21.07 28.76
N ILE A 128 -28.77 -19.98 28.58
CA ILE A 128 -29.00 -19.04 27.47
C ILE A 128 -28.72 -19.68 26.10
N GLU A 129 -27.75 -20.60 26.01
CA GLU A 129 -27.48 -21.34 24.77
C GLU A 129 -28.65 -22.26 24.36
N LYS A 130 -29.46 -22.73 25.32
CA LYS A 130 -30.67 -23.55 25.08
C LYS A 130 -31.90 -22.70 24.73
N VAL A 131 -31.90 -21.40 25.05
CA VAL A 131 -33.01 -20.50 24.74
C VAL A 131 -33.10 -20.28 23.22
N THR A 132 -34.31 -20.45 22.70
CA THR A 132 -34.68 -20.11 21.33
C THR A 132 -35.42 -18.78 21.32
N PHE A 133 -34.95 -17.84 20.51
CA PHE A 133 -35.54 -16.51 20.36
C PHE A 133 -36.34 -16.46 19.06
N ASP A 134 -37.61 -16.04 19.13
CA ASP A 134 -38.44 -15.82 17.95
C ASP A 134 -38.23 -14.39 17.43
N LEU A 135 -37.40 -14.25 16.41
CA LEU A 135 -37.03 -12.94 15.87
C LEU A 135 -38.14 -12.25 15.08
N THR A 136 -39.27 -12.92 14.82
CA THR A 136 -40.45 -12.27 14.26
C THR A 136 -41.12 -11.36 15.28
N LEU A 137 -40.86 -11.58 16.57
CA LEU A 137 -41.38 -10.80 17.67
C LEU A 137 -40.34 -9.78 18.13
N LYS A 138 -40.69 -8.49 18.04
CA LYS A 138 -39.81 -7.40 18.47
C LYS A 138 -39.36 -7.53 19.94
N GLY A 139 -40.23 -8.05 20.82
CA GLY A 139 -39.89 -8.27 22.23
C GLY A 139 -38.74 -9.27 22.42
N ASP A 140 -38.77 -10.39 21.69
CA ASP A 140 -37.71 -11.41 21.73
C ASP A 140 -36.40 -10.89 21.14
N GLN A 141 -36.48 -10.07 20.10
CA GLN A 141 -35.32 -9.36 19.56
C GLN A 141 -34.68 -8.45 20.62
N ASP A 142 -35.47 -7.62 21.31
CA ASP A 142 -34.97 -6.70 22.35
C ASP A 142 -34.35 -7.49 23.52
N LEU A 143 -34.95 -8.63 23.89
CA LEU A 143 -34.39 -9.53 24.91
C LEU A 143 -33.04 -10.12 24.49
N LEU A 144 -32.89 -10.58 23.24
CA LEU A 144 -31.61 -11.08 22.72
C LEU A 144 -30.52 -10.01 22.73
N LEU A 145 -30.84 -8.78 22.30
CA LEU A 145 -29.90 -7.66 22.33
C LEU A 145 -29.46 -7.33 23.76
N SER A 146 -30.42 -7.33 24.70
CA SER A 146 -30.12 -7.15 26.13
C SER A 146 -29.21 -8.26 26.67
N VAL A 147 -29.46 -9.53 26.28
CA VAL A 147 -28.60 -10.66 26.68
C VAL A 147 -27.17 -10.47 26.17
N LEU A 148 -27.00 -10.13 24.88
CA LEU A 148 -25.67 -9.88 24.30
C LEU A 148 -24.95 -8.75 25.05
N GLN A 149 -25.64 -7.65 25.34
CA GLN A 149 -25.10 -6.52 26.09
C GLN A 149 -24.58 -6.94 27.48
N HIS A 150 -25.32 -7.78 28.21
CA HIS A 150 -24.91 -8.22 29.54
C HIS A 150 -23.75 -9.23 29.48
N ILE A 151 -23.73 -10.15 28.51
CA ILE A 151 -22.57 -11.04 28.29
C ILE A 151 -21.30 -10.21 28.00
N TRP A 152 -21.43 -9.15 27.22
CA TRP A 152 -20.34 -8.21 26.94
C TRP A 152 -19.86 -7.50 28.23
N TYR A 153 -20.76 -6.94 29.02
CA TYR A 153 -20.40 -6.32 30.31
C TYR A 153 -19.78 -7.31 31.31
N GLY A 154 -20.19 -8.58 31.26
CA GLY A 154 -19.54 -9.67 31.97
C GLY A 154 -18.09 -9.85 31.53
N ALA A 155 -17.83 -9.90 30.22
CA ALA A 155 -16.48 -10.00 29.64
C ALA A 155 -15.56 -8.84 30.07
N GLU A 156 -16.08 -7.60 30.03
CA GLU A 156 -15.37 -6.41 30.49
C GLU A 156 -15.02 -6.50 31.98
N ALA A 157 -16.00 -6.84 32.83
CA ALA A 157 -15.83 -6.90 34.29
C ALA A 157 -14.73 -7.87 34.74
N VAL A 158 -14.55 -8.98 33.99
CA VAL A 158 -13.55 -10.01 34.30
C VAL A 158 -12.24 -9.87 33.52
N TYR A 159 -12.11 -8.87 32.65
CA TYR A 159 -10.97 -8.72 31.74
C TYR A 159 -9.62 -8.75 32.46
N ASN A 160 -9.50 -8.01 33.56
CA ASN A 160 -8.28 -7.96 34.38
C ASN A 160 -8.25 -9.01 35.50
N ALA A 161 -9.34 -9.74 35.72
CA ALA A 161 -9.47 -10.69 36.83
C ALA A 161 -9.22 -12.15 36.40
N SER A 162 -9.74 -12.58 35.24
CA SER A 162 -9.60 -13.96 34.78
C SER A 162 -9.72 -14.12 33.27
N ASN A 163 -8.59 -14.42 32.62
CA ASN A 163 -8.53 -14.75 31.20
C ASN A 163 -9.46 -15.91 30.82
N LYS A 164 -9.63 -16.90 31.72
CA LYS A 164 -10.46 -18.08 31.46
C LYS A 164 -11.94 -17.71 31.35
N ILE A 165 -12.46 -16.94 32.31
CA ILE A 165 -13.87 -16.54 32.33
C ILE A 165 -14.14 -15.51 31.25
N MET A 166 -13.22 -14.56 31.05
CA MET A 166 -13.28 -13.61 29.94
C MET A 166 -13.40 -14.34 28.59
N ALA A 167 -12.56 -15.36 28.36
CA ALA A 167 -12.62 -16.14 27.12
C ALA A 167 -13.94 -16.92 26.98
N THR A 168 -14.53 -17.41 28.07
CA THR A 168 -15.85 -18.05 28.03
C THR A 168 -16.95 -17.05 27.66
N ASN A 169 -16.97 -15.85 28.26
CA ASN A 169 -17.93 -14.79 27.92
C ASN A 169 -17.89 -14.48 26.42
N TRP A 170 -16.69 -14.23 25.89
CA TRP A 170 -16.50 -13.95 24.46
C TRP A 170 -16.93 -15.10 23.56
N LYS A 171 -16.66 -16.35 23.94
CA LYS A 171 -17.10 -17.52 23.17
C LYS A 171 -18.63 -17.57 23.07
N VAL A 172 -19.34 -17.36 24.17
CA VAL A 172 -20.81 -17.36 24.19
C VAL A 172 -21.37 -16.17 23.41
N TYR A 173 -20.81 -14.97 23.59
CA TYR A 173 -21.19 -13.78 22.83
C TYR A 173 -21.06 -14.03 21.31
N ILE A 174 -19.91 -14.55 20.88
CA ILE A 174 -19.64 -14.88 19.47
C ILE A 174 -20.62 -15.95 18.97
N ALA A 175 -20.84 -17.02 19.73
CA ALA A 175 -21.73 -18.09 19.32
C ALA A 175 -23.17 -17.59 19.12
N MET A 176 -23.67 -16.78 20.06
CA MET A 176 -25.01 -16.19 19.99
C MET A 176 -25.14 -15.16 18.87
N SER A 177 -24.18 -14.24 18.75
CA SER A 177 -24.18 -13.25 17.65
C SER A 177 -24.11 -13.91 16.28
N GLN A 178 -23.32 -14.97 16.12
CA GLN A 178 -23.25 -15.73 14.87
C GLN A 178 -24.55 -16.49 14.58
N LYS A 179 -25.14 -17.13 15.60
CA LYS A 179 -26.41 -17.89 15.48
C LYS A 179 -27.53 -17.05 14.87
N TYR A 180 -27.61 -15.77 15.23
CA TYR A 180 -28.67 -14.85 14.79
C TYR A 180 -28.19 -13.77 13.81
N SER A 181 -26.95 -13.87 13.31
CA SER A 181 -26.33 -12.84 12.46
C SER A 181 -27.08 -12.63 11.14
N VAL A 182 -27.64 -13.67 10.51
CA VAL A 182 -28.34 -13.55 9.22
C VAL A 182 -29.57 -12.65 9.33
N GLU A 183 -30.27 -12.73 10.45
CA GLU A 183 -31.55 -12.05 10.68
C GLU A 183 -31.38 -10.69 11.36
N LEU A 184 -30.33 -10.53 12.19
CA LEU A 184 -30.13 -9.33 13.04
C LEU A 184 -28.80 -8.60 12.82
N LYS A 185 -28.06 -8.85 11.74
CA LYS A 185 -26.76 -8.18 11.51
C LYS A 185 -26.83 -6.66 11.68
N LYS A 186 -27.92 -6.03 11.25
CA LYS A 186 -28.13 -4.57 11.34
C LYS A 186 -28.49 -4.07 12.74
N ASN A 187 -28.94 -4.95 13.63
CA ASN A 187 -29.43 -4.62 14.97
C ASN A 187 -28.42 -4.96 16.06
N ILE A 188 -27.48 -5.89 15.80
CA ILE A 188 -26.38 -6.22 16.70
C ILE A 188 -25.29 -5.14 16.56
N ILE A 189 -25.34 -4.12 17.41
CA ILE A 189 -24.38 -3.02 17.43
C ILE A 189 -23.17 -3.42 18.28
N ASN A 190 -22.00 -3.55 17.66
CA ASN A 190 -20.77 -4.00 18.32
C ASN A 190 -19.80 -2.84 18.68
N ASP A 191 -20.26 -1.59 18.63
CA ASP A 191 -19.40 -0.41 18.78
C ASP A 191 -18.63 -0.37 20.11
N GLU A 192 -19.31 -0.55 21.25
CA GLU A 192 -18.71 -0.62 22.60
C GLU A 192 -17.67 -1.76 22.73
N PRO A 193 -18.02 -3.04 22.43
CA PRO A 193 -17.08 -4.15 22.40
C PRO A 193 -15.82 -3.88 21.57
N ILE A 194 -15.99 -3.31 20.37
CA ILE A 194 -14.90 -3.04 19.44
C ILE A 194 -13.97 -1.95 20.00
N ASN A 195 -14.54 -0.85 20.50
CA ASN A 195 -13.76 0.25 21.07
C ASN A 195 -12.92 -0.21 22.27
N PHE A 196 -13.51 -1.02 23.15
CA PHE A 196 -12.78 -1.61 24.27
C PHE A 196 -11.63 -2.50 23.78
N LEU A 197 -11.90 -3.45 22.87
CA LEU A 197 -10.88 -4.37 22.37
C LEU A 197 -9.73 -3.62 21.68
N CYS A 198 -10.02 -2.65 20.81
CA CYS A 198 -9.01 -1.83 20.16
C CYS A 198 -8.15 -1.08 21.19
N THR A 199 -8.76 -0.50 22.21
CA THR A 199 -8.07 0.25 23.27
C THR A 199 -7.15 -0.66 24.09
N GLU A 200 -7.67 -1.79 24.55
CA GLU A 200 -6.94 -2.70 25.44
C GLU A 200 -5.85 -3.48 24.71
N ILE A 201 -6.09 -3.90 23.45
CA ILE A 201 -5.05 -4.52 22.62
C ILE A 201 -3.94 -3.51 22.35
N LYS A 202 -4.27 -2.24 22.04
CA LYS A 202 -3.27 -1.19 21.84
C LYS A 202 -2.40 -0.98 23.07
N LYS A 203 -2.99 -0.90 24.27
CA LYS A 203 -2.24 -0.82 25.54
C LYS A 203 -1.30 -2.00 25.72
N LYS A 204 -1.78 -3.22 25.48
CA LYS A 204 -0.96 -4.45 25.59
C LYS A 204 0.16 -4.52 24.57
N VAL A 205 -0.09 -4.05 23.34
CA VAL A 205 0.93 -4.00 22.29
C VAL A 205 2.04 -3.03 22.67
N LEU A 206 1.69 -1.87 23.23
CA LEU A 206 2.66 -0.88 23.71
C LEU A 206 3.46 -1.35 24.92
N SER A 207 2.89 -2.23 25.76
CA SER A 207 3.56 -2.76 26.95
C SER A 207 4.34 -4.06 26.70
N PHE A 208 4.52 -4.50 25.45
CA PHE A 208 5.26 -5.73 25.18
C PHE A 208 6.73 -5.59 25.61
N HIS A 209 7.15 -6.51 26.48
CA HIS A 209 8.54 -6.75 26.81
C HIS A 209 8.97 -8.13 26.29
N HIS A 210 10.25 -8.27 25.92
CA HIS A 210 10.82 -9.51 25.40
C HIS A 210 10.51 -10.67 26.37
N ASN A 211 9.88 -11.75 25.87
CA ASN A 211 9.45 -12.98 26.58
C ASN A 211 8.03 -13.04 27.21
N ASP A 212 7.12 -12.09 26.96
CA ASP A 212 5.74 -12.23 27.45
C ASP A 212 4.81 -13.02 26.50
N GLU A 213 5.04 -14.34 26.42
CA GLU A 213 4.23 -15.26 25.60
C GLU A 213 2.75 -15.29 26.02
N VAL A 214 2.47 -15.03 27.30
CA VAL A 214 1.11 -15.04 27.85
C VAL A 214 0.32 -13.84 27.31
N THR A 215 0.91 -12.64 27.37
CA THR A 215 0.30 -11.44 26.80
C THR A 215 0.14 -11.54 25.29
N LEU A 216 1.09 -12.16 24.58
CA LEU A 216 0.97 -12.40 23.14
C LEU A 216 -0.20 -13.33 22.79
N LYS A 217 -0.34 -14.46 23.50
CA LYS A 217 -1.46 -15.39 23.31
C LYS A 217 -2.79 -14.71 23.58
N LEU A 218 -2.86 -13.91 24.63
CA LEU A 218 -4.06 -13.16 24.98
C LEU A 218 -4.41 -12.10 23.92
N SER A 219 -3.45 -11.30 23.47
CA SER A 219 -3.66 -10.32 22.40
C SER A 219 -4.09 -10.99 21.09
N THR A 220 -3.48 -12.13 20.74
CA THR A 220 -3.88 -12.93 19.57
C THR A 220 -5.32 -13.42 19.67
N TYR A 221 -5.72 -13.90 20.86
CA TYR A 221 -7.10 -14.31 21.11
C TYR A 221 -8.07 -13.12 20.99
N LEU A 222 -7.75 -11.98 21.60
CA LEU A 222 -8.59 -10.77 21.53
C LEU A 222 -8.71 -10.22 20.11
N MET A 223 -7.64 -10.29 19.30
CA MET A 223 -7.69 -9.96 17.87
C MET A 223 -8.63 -10.91 17.11
N SER A 224 -8.61 -12.20 17.42
CA SER A 224 -9.57 -13.16 16.84
C SER A 224 -11.02 -12.86 17.23
N VAL A 225 -11.25 -12.42 18.47
CA VAL A 225 -12.57 -11.95 18.92
C VAL A 225 -12.99 -10.71 18.11
N LEU A 226 -12.10 -9.72 17.97
CA LEU A 226 -12.37 -8.49 17.21
C LEU A 226 -12.77 -8.79 15.75
N VAL A 227 -12.06 -9.69 15.07
CA VAL A 227 -12.41 -10.15 13.72
C VAL A 227 -13.81 -10.75 13.66
N LYS A 228 -14.19 -11.56 14.65
CA LYS A 228 -15.51 -12.20 14.70
C LYS A 228 -16.65 -11.22 15.02
N LEU A 229 -16.38 -10.18 15.81
CA LEU A 229 -17.35 -9.11 16.07
C LEU A 229 -17.63 -8.29 14.82
N CYS A 230 -16.57 -7.96 14.06
CA CYS A 230 -16.70 -7.23 12.80
C CYS A 230 -17.47 -8.03 11.73
N SER A 231 -17.48 -9.37 11.79
CA SER A 231 -18.21 -10.20 10.83
C SER A 231 -19.67 -10.47 11.19
N SER A 232 -20.00 -10.53 12.49
CA SER A 232 -21.31 -10.97 13.01
C SER A 232 -22.31 -9.85 13.31
N GLY A 233 -21.87 -8.60 13.46
CA GLY A 233 -22.75 -7.45 13.74
C GLY A 233 -22.50 -6.24 12.84
N CYS A 234 -23.09 -5.10 13.21
CA CYS A 234 -22.88 -3.80 12.60
C CYS A 234 -22.02 -2.89 13.49
N MET A 235 -21.35 -1.94 12.85
CA MET A 235 -20.68 -0.80 13.48
C MET A 235 -21.44 0.45 13.05
N LEU A 236 -21.71 1.37 13.96
CA LEU A 236 -22.31 2.67 13.63
C LEU A 236 -21.28 3.79 13.75
N GLU A 237 -20.46 3.74 14.81
CA GLU A 237 -19.53 4.83 15.16
C GLU A 237 -18.07 4.37 15.26
N SER A 238 -17.81 3.08 15.47
CA SER A 238 -16.47 2.57 15.78
C SER A 238 -15.55 2.40 14.57
N HIS A 239 -16.00 2.70 13.34
CA HIS A 239 -15.16 2.61 12.14
C HIS A 239 -13.90 3.46 12.24
N LYS A 240 -14.01 4.67 12.80
CA LYS A 240 -12.86 5.57 12.97
C LYS A 240 -11.82 4.97 13.91
N MET A 241 -12.27 4.44 15.05
CA MET A 241 -11.40 3.77 16.01
C MET A 241 -10.73 2.54 15.38
N LEU A 242 -11.46 1.77 14.58
CA LEU A 242 -10.93 0.61 13.88
C LEU A 242 -9.85 1.00 12.86
N VAL A 243 -10.06 2.06 12.06
CA VAL A 243 -9.06 2.60 11.13
C VAL A 243 -7.81 3.04 11.90
N GLU A 244 -7.96 3.83 12.95
CA GLU A 244 -6.84 4.29 13.79
C GLU A 244 -6.08 3.12 14.44
N PHE A 245 -6.80 2.08 14.86
CA PHE A 245 -6.22 0.88 15.44
C PHE A 245 -5.42 0.06 14.42
N ILE A 246 -5.97 -0.15 13.22
CA ILE A 246 -5.25 -0.83 12.13
C ILE A 246 -4.01 -0.04 11.73
N LEU A 247 -4.14 1.29 11.60
CA LEU A 247 -3.01 2.16 11.30
C LEU A 247 -1.91 2.03 12.35
N PHE A 248 -2.28 2.04 13.63
CA PHE A 248 -1.38 1.84 14.75
C PHE A 248 -0.64 0.50 14.67
N LEU A 249 -1.35 -0.62 14.47
CA LEU A 249 -0.74 -1.94 14.39
C LEU A 249 0.28 -2.01 13.24
N ASN A 250 -0.13 -1.55 12.06
CA ASN A 250 0.73 -1.47 10.89
C ASN A 250 2.00 -0.65 11.15
N CYS A 251 1.88 0.51 11.79
CA CYS A 251 3.04 1.34 12.12
C CYS A 251 3.96 0.67 13.15
N TYR A 252 3.39 -0.03 14.13
CA TYR A 252 4.15 -0.68 15.20
C TYR A 252 5.08 -1.80 14.68
N TRP A 253 4.68 -2.54 13.64
CA TRP A 253 5.57 -3.56 13.06
C TRP A 253 6.46 -3.06 11.92
N LEU A 254 6.17 -1.85 11.40
CA LEU A 254 7.00 -1.16 10.41
C LEU A 254 8.24 -0.54 11.04
N SER A 255 8.29 -0.39 12.37
CA SER A 255 9.50 0.01 13.08
C SER A 255 10.53 -1.13 13.16
N ASP A 256 11.81 -0.80 12.94
CA ASP A 256 12.97 -1.68 12.83
C ASP A 256 13.38 -2.44 14.12
N SER A 257 12.45 -2.77 15.01
CA SER A 257 12.77 -3.59 16.19
C SER A 257 12.97 -5.06 15.77
N GLN A 258 14.22 -5.54 15.83
CA GLN A 258 14.65 -6.90 15.48
C GLN A 258 13.91 -8.02 16.24
N ASP A 259 13.25 -7.69 17.36
CA ASP A 259 12.67 -8.66 18.31
C ASP A 259 11.22 -9.11 17.97
N VAL A 260 10.64 -8.67 16.83
CA VAL A 260 9.18 -8.73 16.58
C VAL A 260 8.74 -9.67 15.45
N ILE A 261 9.67 -10.36 14.75
CA ILE A 261 9.35 -11.10 13.50
C ILE A 261 8.20 -12.12 13.66
N THR A 262 8.23 -12.98 14.69
CA THR A 262 7.19 -14.01 14.90
C THR A 262 5.84 -13.42 15.33
N ILE A 263 5.88 -12.26 15.98
CA ILE A 263 4.68 -11.50 16.40
C ILE A 263 4.08 -10.77 15.19
N LYS A 264 4.94 -10.23 14.32
CA LYS A 264 4.60 -9.53 13.07
C LYS A 264 3.77 -10.41 12.15
N ASP A 265 4.20 -11.65 11.90
CA ASP A 265 3.48 -12.57 11.00
C ASP A 265 2.08 -12.93 11.54
N ARG A 266 1.97 -13.19 12.84
CA ARG A 266 0.68 -13.56 13.46
C ARG A 266 -0.29 -12.39 13.49
N LEU A 267 0.16 -11.20 13.86
CA LEU A 267 -0.70 -10.02 13.96
C LEU A 267 -1.09 -9.45 12.58
N SER A 268 -0.19 -9.52 11.60
CA SER A 268 -0.46 -9.09 10.22
C SER A 268 -1.65 -9.83 9.61
N GLN A 269 -1.75 -11.14 9.83
CA GLN A 269 -2.89 -11.95 9.36
C GLN A 269 -4.25 -11.46 9.88
N PHE A 270 -4.31 -10.91 11.10
CA PHE A 270 -5.56 -10.37 11.63
C PHE A 270 -5.92 -9.03 11.01
N VAL A 271 -4.94 -8.17 10.75
CA VAL A 271 -5.19 -6.90 10.05
C VAL A 271 -5.72 -7.16 8.64
N ASP A 272 -5.11 -8.11 7.92
CA ASP A 272 -5.61 -8.56 6.63
C ASP A 272 -7.09 -8.97 6.73
N GLN A 273 -7.44 -9.79 7.72
CA GLN A 273 -8.83 -10.21 7.95
C GLN A 273 -9.75 -9.03 8.26
N LEU A 274 -9.35 -8.10 9.14
CA LEU A 274 -10.16 -6.94 9.53
C LEU A 274 -10.50 -6.05 8.32
N VAL A 275 -9.51 -5.75 7.48
CA VAL A 275 -9.73 -4.92 6.28
C VAL A 275 -10.60 -5.66 5.26
N LEU A 276 -10.38 -6.98 5.08
CA LEU A 276 -11.12 -7.78 4.11
C LEU A 276 -12.60 -7.99 4.48
N ILE A 277 -12.95 -7.99 5.77
CA ILE A 277 -14.34 -8.13 6.24
C ILE A 277 -15.08 -6.81 6.50
N SER A 278 -14.38 -5.68 6.35
CA SER A 278 -14.93 -4.35 6.62
C SER A 278 -16.14 -4.05 5.73
N ASP A 279 -17.03 -3.14 6.13
CA ASP A 279 -18.19 -2.73 5.34
C ASP A 279 -17.87 -1.51 4.43
N GLU A 280 -18.90 -0.88 3.85
CA GLU A 280 -18.74 0.31 3.01
C GLU A 280 -18.45 1.58 3.83
N MET A 281 -18.97 1.64 5.05
CA MET A 281 -18.76 2.79 5.94
C MET A 281 -17.29 2.85 6.40
N PHE A 282 -16.66 1.71 6.63
CA PHE A 282 -15.22 1.62 6.87
C PHE A 282 -14.42 2.27 5.74
N ILE A 283 -14.76 1.97 4.48
CA ILE A 283 -14.06 2.51 3.32
C ILE A 283 -14.19 4.04 3.30
N LYS A 284 -15.40 4.57 3.50
CA LYS A 284 -15.64 6.03 3.56
C LYS A 284 -14.84 6.70 4.68
N VAL A 285 -14.83 6.10 5.87
CA VAL A 285 -14.09 6.65 7.02
C VAL A 285 -12.58 6.58 6.78
N PHE A 286 -12.09 5.49 6.17
CA PHE A 286 -10.69 5.37 5.75
C PHE A 286 -10.32 6.45 4.73
N GLN A 287 -11.15 6.67 3.70
CA GLN A 287 -10.93 7.70 2.69
C GLN A 287 -10.84 9.11 3.28
N LEU A 288 -11.75 9.46 4.20
CA LEU A 288 -11.71 10.73 4.92
C LEU A 288 -10.44 10.86 5.75
N SER A 289 -10.02 9.78 6.42
CA SER A 289 -8.80 9.74 7.22
C SER A 289 -7.53 9.85 6.35
N CYS A 290 -7.56 9.35 5.11
CA CYS A 290 -6.42 9.42 4.19
C CYS A 290 -6.00 10.85 3.87
N GLN A 291 -6.95 11.79 3.75
CA GLN A 291 -6.62 13.19 3.49
C GLN A 291 -5.79 13.81 4.63
N ASP A 292 -6.10 13.47 5.88
CA ASP A 292 -5.29 13.88 7.03
C ASP A 292 -3.92 13.17 7.04
N ILE A 293 -3.89 11.89 6.66
CA ILE A 293 -2.65 11.09 6.61
C ILE A 293 -1.67 11.63 5.56
N ILE A 294 -2.16 12.02 4.39
CA ILE A 294 -1.33 12.58 3.32
C ILE A 294 -0.66 13.88 3.80
N ASN A 295 -1.42 14.73 4.50
CA ASN A 295 -1.00 16.09 4.84
C ASN A 295 -0.15 16.22 6.13
N LYS A 296 -0.36 15.37 7.15
CA LYS A 296 0.14 15.65 8.52
C LYS A 296 0.89 14.50 9.22
N ASN A 297 0.96 13.31 8.62
CA ASN A 297 1.39 12.10 9.32
C ASN A 297 2.78 11.58 8.92
N THR A 298 3.31 10.70 9.77
CA THR A 298 4.64 10.09 9.63
C THR A 298 4.74 9.17 8.40
N ALA A 299 5.96 8.93 7.91
CA ALA A 299 6.20 8.01 6.80
C ALA A 299 5.60 6.61 7.05
N ASN A 300 5.72 6.09 8.28
CA ASN A 300 5.16 4.80 8.67
C ASN A 300 3.62 4.77 8.58
N GLN A 301 2.94 5.88 8.89
CA GLN A 301 1.48 5.98 8.74
C GLN A 301 1.06 6.03 7.28
N LYS A 302 1.84 6.67 6.40
CA LYS A 302 1.57 6.68 4.96
C LYS A 302 1.72 5.28 4.34
N ILE A 303 2.77 4.55 4.70
CA ILE A 303 2.97 3.15 4.26
C ILE A 303 1.87 2.24 4.83
N SER A 304 1.52 2.44 6.08
CA SER A 304 0.40 1.75 6.72
C SER A 304 -0.93 1.97 5.98
N ALA A 305 -1.23 3.22 5.60
CA ALA A 305 -2.39 3.54 4.79
C ALA A 305 -2.32 2.89 3.40
N LEU A 306 -1.13 2.86 2.78
CA LEU A 306 -0.94 2.18 1.49
C LEU A 306 -1.20 0.67 1.60
N TYR A 307 -0.78 0.04 2.70
CA TYR A 307 -1.06 -1.36 2.99
C TYR A 307 -2.57 -1.63 3.14
N ILE A 308 -3.30 -0.75 3.83
CA ILE A 308 -4.78 -0.84 3.92
C ILE A 308 -5.40 -0.70 2.51
N ALA A 309 -4.97 0.28 1.72
CA ALA A 309 -5.47 0.47 0.36
C ALA A 309 -5.22 -0.75 -0.55
N MET A 310 -4.04 -1.37 -0.43
CA MET A 310 -3.71 -2.64 -1.11
C MET A 310 -4.68 -3.77 -0.73
N LEU A 311 -5.00 -3.91 0.55
CA LEU A 311 -5.96 -4.93 1.02
C LEU A 311 -7.40 -4.64 0.56
N LEU A 312 -7.79 -3.36 0.47
CA LEU A 312 -9.07 -2.96 -0.10
C LEU A 312 -9.16 -3.30 -1.60
N LEU A 313 -8.08 -3.09 -2.37
CA LEU A 313 -8.00 -3.55 -3.76
C LEU A 313 -8.16 -5.08 -3.85
N LYS A 314 -7.48 -5.84 -2.98
CA LYS A 314 -7.61 -7.30 -2.90
C LYS A 314 -9.04 -7.76 -2.60
N ARG A 315 -9.79 -6.99 -1.81
CA ARG A 315 -11.23 -7.22 -1.56
C ARG A 315 -12.07 -6.94 -2.81
N LEU A 316 -11.83 -5.84 -3.50
CA LEU A 316 -12.56 -5.44 -4.71
C LEU A 316 -12.44 -6.46 -5.85
N ILE A 317 -11.35 -7.22 -5.92
CA ILE A 317 -11.23 -8.35 -6.87
C ILE A 317 -12.29 -9.42 -6.60
N LYS A 318 -12.64 -9.67 -5.32
CA LYS A 318 -13.65 -10.68 -4.95
C LYS A 318 -15.07 -10.14 -5.04
N THR A 319 -15.26 -8.87 -4.70
CA THR A 319 -16.56 -8.18 -4.69
C THR A 319 -16.43 -6.86 -5.47
N PRO A 320 -16.54 -6.90 -6.81
CA PRO A 320 -16.28 -5.74 -7.65
C PRO A 320 -17.34 -4.65 -7.44
N CYS A 321 -16.88 -3.42 -7.25
CA CYS A 321 -17.71 -2.22 -7.13
C CYS A 321 -16.95 -1.04 -7.75
N ASN A 322 -17.43 -0.54 -8.91
CA ASN A 322 -16.69 0.47 -9.67
C ASN A 322 -16.52 1.79 -8.91
N GLN A 323 -17.52 2.22 -8.13
CA GLN A 323 -17.42 3.44 -7.33
C GLN A 323 -16.33 3.32 -6.25
N GLN A 324 -16.31 2.22 -5.50
CA GLN A 324 -15.30 2.00 -4.46
C GLN A 324 -13.91 1.76 -5.07
N ALA A 325 -13.85 1.10 -6.23
CA ALA A 325 -12.61 0.95 -6.98
C ALA A 325 -12.05 2.31 -7.38
N ASP A 326 -12.88 3.19 -7.92
CA ASP A 326 -12.47 4.54 -8.32
C ASP A 326 -11.81 5.31 -7.17
N GLU A 327 -12.54 5.43 -6.05
CA GLU A 327 -12.08 6.17 -4.88
C GLU A 327 -10.83 5.53 -4.25
N THR A 328 -10.72 4.20 -4.26
CA THR A 328 -9.54 3.49 -3.74
C THR A 328 -8.31 3.69 -4.62
N ILE A 329 -8.48 3.68 -5.95
CA ILE A 329 -7.40 3.93 -6.91
C ILE A 329 -6.85 5.35 -6.73
N ASP A 330 -7.73 6.35 -6.61
CA ASP A 330 -7.32 7.73 -6.37
C ASP A 330 -6.44 7.86 -5.10
N ILE A 331 -6.82 7.19 -4.01
CA ILE A 331 -6.05 7.16 -2.77
C ILE A 331 -4.68 6.51 -2.97
N VAL A 332 -4.61 5.38 -3.68
CA VAL A 332 -3.34 4.69 -3.92
C VAL A 332 -2.36 5.62 -4.62
N PHE A 333 -2.79 6.30 -5.69
CA PHE A 333 -1.92 7.23 -6.40
C PHE A 333 -1.56 8.48 -5.57
N GLN A 334 -2.47 8.99 -4.74
CA GLN A 334 -2.14 10.08 -3.81
C GLN A 334 -1.09 9.66 -2.78
N LEU A 335 -1.20 8.45 -2.22
CA LEU A 335 -0.23 7.92 -1.25
C LEU A 335 1.13 7.66 -1.90
N ILE A 336 1.16 7.05 -3.10
CA ILE A 336 2.40 6.79 -3.86
C ILE A 336 3.16 8.09 -4.13
N LYS A 337 2.46 9.19 -4.45
CA LYS A 337 3.09 10.51 -4.66
C LYS A 337 3.73 11.09 -3.38
N CYS A 338 3.34 10.63 -2.21
CA CYS A 338 3.72 11.22 -0.92
C CYS A 338 4.63 10.32 -0.05
N ILE A 339 4.99 9.12 -0.53
CA ILE A 339 5.83 8.15 0.19
C ILE A 339 7.25 8.18 -0.36
N ASP A 340 8.24 8.15 0.54
CA ASP A 340 9.64 8.00 0.17
C ASP A 340 9.89 6.58 -0.38
N PRO A 341 10.39 6.44 -1.61
CA PRO A 341 10.60 5.14 -2.25
C PRO A 341 11.60 4.24 -1.52
N VAL A 342 12.54 4.81 -0.76
CA VAL A 342 13.46 4.03 0.10
C VAL A 342 12.64 3.19 1.08
N MET A 343 11.57 3.74 1.66
CA MET A 343 10.78 3.03 2.66
C MET A 343 9.95 1.87 2.09
N CYS A 344 9.58 1.92 0.82
CA CYS A 344 8.87 0.82 0.15
C CYS A 344 9.78 -0.39 -0.12
N CYS A 345 11.10 -0.21 -0.23
CA CYS A 345 12.04 -1.28 -0.55
C CYS A 345 12.58 -2.04 0.68
N TYR A 346 12.56 -1.42 1.87
CA TYR A 346 13.23 -2.00 3.05
C TYR A 346 12.31 -2.78 4.02
N ASN A 347 11.03 -2.40 4.17
CA ASN A 347 10.28 -2.81 5.38
C ASN A 347 9.13 -3.80 5.16
N ILE A 348 8.47 -3.80 3.99
CA ILE A 348 7.38 -4.73 3.61
C ILE A 348 7.35 -4.87 2.07
N ASP A 349 7.22 -6.09 1.56
CA ASP A 349 7.01 -6.38 0.13
C ASP A 349 5.58 -5.96 -0.30
N ILE A 350 5.36 -4.65 -0.44
CA ILE A 350 4.06 -4.07 -0.86
C ILE A 350 4.00 -3.87 -2.36
N TYR A 351 5.15 -3.69 -3.03
CA TYR A 351 5.22 -3.26 -4.42
C TYR A 351 4.51 -4.23 -5.37
N ASP A 352 4.93 -5.50 -5.37
CA ASP A 352 4.37 -6.51 -6.26
C ASP A 352 2.90 -6.81 -5.95
N PRO A 353 2.49 -7.04 -4.68
CA PRO A 353 1.08 -7.23 -4.37
C PRO A 353 0.21 -6.03 -4.72
N LEU A 354 0.70 -4.79 -4.55
CA LEU A 354 -0.05 -3.59 -4.91
C LEU A 354 -0.23 -3.49 -6.42
N LEU A 355 0.83 -3.71 -7.22
CA LEU A 355 0.75 -3.72 -8.68
C LEU A 355 -0.25 -4.77 -9.18
N ILE A 356 -0.15 -6.00 -8.68
CA ILE A 356 -1.01 -7.12 -9.11
C ILE A 356 -2.48 -6.84 -8.75
N ASN A 357 -2.75 -6.41 -7.52
CA ASN A 357 -4.12 -6.15 -7.09
C ASN A 357 -4.74 -4.96 -7.83
N LEU A 358 -3.97 -3.87 -8.00
CA LEU A 358 -4.42 -2.70 -8.73
C LEU A 358 -4.71 -3.03 -10.20
N ALA A 359 -3.79 -3.71 -10.89
CA ALA A 359 -4.00 -4.15 -12.27
C ALA A 359 -5.23 -5.05 -12.41
N SER A 360 -5.43 -5.97 -11.47
CA SER A 360 -6.58 -6.89 -11.46
C SER A 360 -7.90 -6.13 -11.33
N VAL A 361 -7.99 -5.17 -10.40
CA VAL A 361 -9.19 -4.33 -10.25
C VAL A 361 -9.46 -3.55 -11.53
N ILE A 362 -8.44 -2.92 -12.14
CA ILE A 362 -8.59 -2.15 -13.38
C ILE A 362 -9.09 -3.04 -14.53
N LEU A 363 -8.51 -4.24 -14.70
CA LEU A 363 -8.89 -5.17 -15.76
C LEU A 363 -10.30 -5.76 -15.59
N MET A 364 -10.82 -5.79 -14.35
CA MET A 364 -12.19 -6.24 -14.05
C MET A 364 -13.24 -5.13 -14.10
N SER A 365 -12.81 -3.88 -14.23
CA SER A 365 -13.69 -2.70 -14.17
C SER A 365 -14.25 -2.32 -15.54
N ASP A 366 -15.22 -1.40 -15.55
CA ASP A 366 -15.76 -0.88 -16.80
C ASP A 366 -14.78 0.04 -17.54
N TYR A 367 -15.10 0.33 -18.80
CA TYR A 367 -14.28 1.20 -19.65
C TYR A 367 -14.17 2.63 -19.10
N LYS A 368 -15.18 3.10 -18.36
CA LYS A 368 -15.24 4.46 -17.84
C LYS A 368 -14.20 4.64 -16.73
N LEU A 369 -14.07 3.66 -15.84
CA LEU A 369 -13.01 3.63 -14.86
C LEU A 369 -11.64 3.50 -15.52
N PHE A 370 -11.52 2.65 -16.55
CA PHE A 370 -10.28 2.48 -17.30
C PHE A 370 -9.78 3.80 -17.91
N GLU A 371 -10.66 4.61 -18.50
CA GLU A 371 -10.30 5.91 -19.08
C GLU A 371 -9.78 6.89 -18.03
N LYS A 372 -10.41 6.92 -16.84
CA LYS A 372 -9.92 7.74 -15.72
C LYS A 372 -8.54 7.27 -15.24
N VAL A 373 -8.36 5.95 -15.11
CA VAL A 373 -7.08 5.35 -14.73
C VAL A 373 -5.99 5.64 -15.76
N GLU A 374 -6.32 5.59 -17.05
CA GLU A 374 -5.41 5.94 -18.15
C GLU A 374 -4.85 7.36 -17.95
N LYS A 375 -5.73 8.33 -17.65
CA LYS A 375 -5.32 9.70 -17.34
C LYS A 375 -4.41 9.78 -16.12
N ILE A 376 -4.79 9.12 -15.01
CA ILE A 376 -3.99 9.12 -13.78
C ILE A 376 -2.60 8.51 -14.03
N VAL A 377 -2.50 7.41 -14.75
CA VAL A 377 -1.22 6.75 -15.06
C VAL A 377 -0.33 7.65 -15.91
N ILE A 378 -0.88 8.30 -16.94
CA ILE A 378 -0.13 9.23 -17.79
C ILE A 378 0.36 10.43 -16.97
N GLU A 379 -0.49 11.03 -16.13
CA GLU A 379 -0.11 12.13 -15.23
C GLU A 379 1.04 11.74 -14.30
N ASN A 380 1.03 10.51 -13.77
CA ASN A 380 2.10 10.02 -12.90
C ASN A 380 3.39 9.71 -13.66
N ILE A 381 3.33 9.23 -14.90
CA ILE A 381 4.51 9.01 -15.75
C ILE A 381 5.19 10.35 -16.09
N LEU A 382 4.41 11.40 -16.27
CA LEU A 382 4.90 12.76 -16.52
C LEU A 382 5.24 13.54 -15.23
N ASN A 383 5.12 12.90 -14.07
CA ASN A 383 5.43 13.51 -12.78
C ASN A 383 6.95 13.61 -12.56
N THR A 384 7.38 14.54 -11.70
CA THR A 384 8.78 14.68 -11.28
C THR A 384 9.23 13.58 -10.32
N GLU A 385 8.27 12.97 -9.61
CA GLU A 385 8.54 11.92 -8.62
C GLU A 385 8.75 10.55 -9.28
N TYR A 386 10.01 10.07 -9.27
CA TYR A 386 10.40 8.86 -9.99
C TYR A 386 9.61 7.62 -9.56
N TRP A 387 9.27 7.50 -8.28
CA TRP A 387 8.56 6.34 -7.73
C TRP A 387 7.19 6.18 -8.36
N SER A 388 6.44 7.29 -8.43
CA SER A 388 5.12 7.32 -9.06
C SER A 388 5.19 7.00 -10.55
N ALA A 389 6.21 7.50 -11.25
CA ALA A 389 6.42 7.23 -12.67
C ALA A 389 6.82 5.77 -12.94
N MET A 390 7.71 5.19 -12.12
CA MET A 390 8.13 3.79 -12.22
C MET A 390 6.96 2.85 -11.94
N PHE A 391 6.25 3.04 -10.82
CA PHE A 391 5.09 2.23 -10.46
C PHE A 391 4.02 2.29 -11.56
N SER A 392 3.72 3.49 -12.07
CA SER A 392 2.75 3.69 -13.14
C SER A 392 3.17 3.04 -14.46
N SER A 393 4.47 3.07 -14.78
CA SER A 393 5.01 2.40 -15.97
C SER A 393 4.89 0.87 -15.87
N ASP A 394 5.19 0.30 -14.71
CA ASP A 394 5.07 -1.15 -14.48
C ASP A 394 3.60 -1.59 -14.49
N LEU A 395 2.72 -0.84 -13.82
CA LEU A 395 1.27 -1.05 -13.85
C LEU A 395 0.74 -1.05 -15.28
N TRP A 396 1.12 -0.04 -16.08
CA TRP A 396 0.72 0.07 -17.48
C TRP A 396 1.13 -1.18 -18.27
N ILE A 397 2.37 -1.62 -18.14
CA ILE A 397 2.88 -2.80 -18.85
C ILE A 397 2.15 -4.07 -18.44
N ILE A 398 1.80 -4.23 -17.15
CA ILE A 398 0.98 -5.36 -16.69
C ILE A 398 -0.39 -5.32 -17.37
N ILE A 399 -1.09 -4.18 -17.30
CA ILE A 399 -2.41 -4.02 -17.93
C ILE A 399 -2.35 -4.34 -19.43
N MET A 400 -1.37 -3.78 -20.14
CA MET A 400 -1.23 -3.98 -21.58
C MET A 400 -1.03 -5.45 -21.98
N ARG A 401 -0.40 -6.28 -21.13
CA ARG A 401 -0.23 -7.71 -21.40
C ARG A 401 -1.56 -8.47 -21.45
N TYR A 402 -2.56 -8.03 -20.70
CA TYR A 402 -3.86 -8.69 -20.61
C TYR A 402 -4.92 -8.10 -21.53
N LEU A 403 -4.67 -6.92 -22.13
CA LEU A 403 -5.58 -6.34 -23.11
C LEU A 403 -5.49 -7.01 -24.49
N PRO A 404 -6.60 -7.04 -25.27
CA PRO A 404 -6.60 -7.47 -26.66
C PRO A 404 -5.62 -6.67 -27.54
N SER A 405 -5.14 -7.28 -28.63
CA SER A 405 -4.17 -6.69 -29.56
C SER A 405 -4.59 -5.30 -30.08
N ASP A 406 -5.86 -5.14 -30.42
CA ASP A 406 -6.37 -3.90 -31.01
C ASP A 406 -6.35 -2.75 -30.00
N MET A 407 -6.78 -3.01 -28.77
CA MET A 407 -6.72 -2.01 -27.69
C MET A 407 -5.28 -1.66 -27.35
N ARG A 408 -4.38 -2.65 -27.31
CA ARG A 408 -2.95 -2.43 -27.06
C ARG A 408 -2.33 -1.52 -28.13
N ASN A 409 -2.65 -1.74 -29.40
CA ASN A 409 -2.19 -0.91 -30.52
C ASN A 409 -2.70 0.53 -30.41
N VAL A 410 -3.98 0.73 -30.07
CA VAL A 410 -4.56 2.07 -29.87
C VAL A 410 -3.88 2.80 -28.71
N GLN A 411 -3.67 2.11 -27.59
CA GLN A 411 -3.03 2.67 -26.41
C GLN A 411 -1.56 3.03 -26.65
N PHE A 412 -0.85 2.20 -27.42
CA PHE A 412 0.49 2.53 -27.88
C PHE A 412 0.49 3.79 -28.77
N SER A 413 -0.44 3.89 -29.72
CA SER A 413 -0.55 5.06 -30.61
C SER A 413 -0.79 6.36 -29.85
N LYS A 414 -1.63 6.35 -28.80
CA LYS A 414 -1.84 7.51 -27.92
C LYS A 414 -0.55 7.96 -27.25
N LEU A 415 0.20 7.02 -26.64
CA LEU A 415 1.48 7.33 -25.99
C LEU A 415 2.54 7.82 -26.99
N ALA A 416 2.57 7.22 -28.19
CA ALA A 416 3.49 7.61 -29.26
C ALA A 416 3.21 9.04 -29.73
N LYS A 417 1.94 9.41 -29.90
CA LYS A 417 1.51 10.78 -30.23
C LYS A 417 1.91 11.77 -29.14
N LEU A 418 1.70 11.40 -27.87
CA LEU A 418 2.10 12.23 -26.74
C LEU A 418 3.63 12.46 -26.73
N TYR A 419 4.43 11.41 -26.93
CA TYR A 419 5.88 11.53 -26.99
C TYR A 419 6.35 12.41 -28.15
N GLU A 420 5.79 12.22 -29.33
CA GLU A 420 6.12 13.05 -30.50
C GLU A 420 5.87 14.54 -30.22
N MET A 421 4.70 14.87 -29.66
CA MET A 421 4.37 16.24 -29.25
C MET A 421 5.37 16.80 -28.23
N LEU A 422 5.78 15.98 -27.25
CA LEU A 422 6.65 16.43 -26.17
C LEU A 422 8.11 16.58 -26.61
N VAL A 423 8.59 15.75 -27.55
CA VAL A 423 9.99 15.81 -28.03
C VAL A 423 10.31 17.08 -28.83
N GLU A 424 9.31 17.75 -29.39
CA GLU A 424 9.51 19.06 -30.03
C GLU A 424 9.98 20.12 -29.03
N PHE A 425 9.76 19.92 -27.73
CA PHE A 425 10.20 20.82 -26.68
C PHE A 425 11.60 20.45 -26.16
N PRO A 426 12.62 21.31 -26.33
CA PRO A 426 13.99 21.02 -25.89
C PRO A 426 14.08 20.73 -24.38
N CYS A 427 13.23 21.36 -23.57
CA CYS A 427 13.17 21.12 -22.13
C CYS A 427 12.76 19.67 -21.81
N PHE A 428 11.80 19.10 -22.53
CA PHE A 428 11.35 17.72 -22.29
C PHE A 428 12.48 16.72 -22.52
N THR A 429 13.25 16.85 -23.61
CA THR A 429 14.36 15.93 -23.93
C THR A 429 15.48 15.87 -22.88
N GLN A 430 15.48 16.81 -21.94
CA GLN A 430 16.44 16.91 -20.84
C GLN A 430 15.84 16.53 -19.48
N CYS A 431 14.55 16.21 -19.43
CA CYS A 431 13.82 15.88 -18.21
C CYS A 431 13.75 14.36 -17.96
N PRO A 432 13.72 13.89 -16.69
CA PRO A 432 13.54 12.47 -16.37
C PRO A 432 12.29 11.83 -17.00
N GLN A 433 11.23 12.62 -17.15
CA GLN A 433 9.98 12.24 -17.80
C GLN A 433 10.19 11.71 -19.22
N HIS A 434 11.17 12.25 -19.95
CA HIS A 434 11.53 11.74 -21.27
C HIS A 434 11.99 10.29 -21.20
N ILE A 435 12.84 9.97 -20.22
CA ILE A 435 13.37 8.62 -20.01
C ILE A 435 12.23 7.67 -19.61
N TYR A 436 11.33 8.11 -18.73
CA TYR A 436 10.18 7.30 -18.31
C TYR A 436 9.28 6.96 -19.50
N LEU A 437 8.91 7.96 -20.29
CA LEU A 437 8.04 7.76 -21.45
C LEU A 437 8.73 6.99 -22.57
N GLU A 438 10.01 7.24 -22.85
CA GLU A 438 10.82 6.48 -23.81
C GLU A 438 10.91 5.00 -23.42
N THR A 439 11.21 4.72 -22.14
CA THR A 439 11.33 3.36 -21.61
C THR A 439 9.98 2.64 -21.65
N LEU A 440 8.90 3.34 -21.29
CA LEU A 440 7.54 2.80 -21.38
C LEU A 440 7.18 2.46 -22.82
N LEU A 441 7.41 3.37 -23.77
CA LEU A 441 7.14 3.15 -25.19
C LEU A 441 7.91 1.95 -25.72
N ARG A 442 9.20 1.82 -25.39
CA ARG A 442 10.02 0.66 -25.77
C ARG A 442 9.46 -0.64 -25.21
N ARG A 443 9.08 -0.66 -23.93
CA ARG A 443 8.49 -1.84 -23.27
C ARG A 443 7.11 -2.17 -23.81
N HIS A 444 6.31 -1.16 -24.16
CA HIS A 444 4.99 -1.37 -24.75
C HIS A 444 5.12 -1.90 -26.18
N TYR A 445 6.03 -1.34 -26.98
CA TYR A 445 6.33 -1.79 -28.34
C TYR A 445 6.74 -3.27 -28.39
N SER A 446 7.52 -3.74 -27.41
CA SER A 446 7.93 -5.15 -27.36
C SER A 446 6.77 -6.13 -27.09
N LEU A 447 5.64 -5.65 -26.55
CA LEU A 447 4.43 -6.44 -26.37
C LEU A 447 3.55 -6.52 -27.62
N LEU A 448 3.84 -5.75 -28.67
CA LEU A 448 3.01 -5.70 -29.88
C LEU A 448 3.38 -6.87 -30.82
N THR A 449 2.41 -7.73 -31.12
CA THR A 449 2.59 -8.90 -32.01
C THR A 449 2.47 -8.54 -33.48
N ASP A 450 1.51 -7.67 -33.84
CA ASP A 450 1.21 -7.27 -35.23
C ASP A 450 1.77 -5.89 -35.58
N LYS A 451 3.10 -5.80 -35.64
CA LYS A 451 3.84 -4.56 -35.98
C LYS A 451 3.47 -3.98 -37.35
N ASN A 452 2.95 -4.81 -38.26
CA ASN A 452 2.53 -4.39 -39.60
C ASN A 452 1.22 -3.58 -39.57
N GLN A 453 0.28 -3.89 -38.66
CA GLN A 453 -0.95 -3.10 -38.49
C GLN A 453 -0.68 -1.76 -37.78
N LEU A 454 0.40 -1.69 -36.99
CA LEU A 454 0.81 -0.48 -36.29
C LEU A 454 1.12 0.69 -37.22
N LEU A 455 1.69 0.44 -38.40
CA LEU A 455 2.01 1.47 -39.38
C LEU A 455 0.76 2.19 -39.90
N ASN A 456 -0.39 1.53 -39.89
CA ASN A 456 -1.66 2.10 -40.30
C ASN A 456 -2.36 2.87 -39.16
N ILE A 457 -2.18 2.41 -37.91
CA ILE A 457 -2.85 2.98 -36.72
C ILE A 457 -2.01 4.11 -36.09
N CYS A 458 -0.68 4.07 -36.24
CA CYS A 458 0.27 4.99 -35.63
C CYS A 458 1.14 5.66 -36.71
N PRO A 459 0.63 6.68 -37.43
CA PRO A 459 1.39 7.40 -38.45
C PRO A 459 2.68 8.05 -37.91
N GLN A 460 2.73 8.28 -36.60
CA GLN A 460 3.89 8.80 -35.86
C GLN A 460 5.10 7.87 -35.93
N LEU A 461 4.93 6.58 -36.26
CA LEU A 461 6.07 5.69 -36.51
C LEU A 461 6.93 6.13 -37.71
N LYS A 462 6.50 7.14 -38.47
CA LYS A 462 7.32 7.77 -39.51
C LYS A 462 8.36 8.74 -38.94
N THR A 463 8.13 9.36 -37.78
CA THR A 463 9.07 10.33 -37.20
C THR A 463 10.30 9.67 -36.60
N GLU A 464 11.44 10.30 -36.85
CA GLU A 464 12.77 9.74 -36.54
C GLU A 464 13.05 9.70 -35.02
N SER A 465 12.48 10.65 -34.26
CA SER A 465 12.54 10.70 -32.80
C SER A 465 11.84 9.51 -32.14
N LEU A 466 10.61 9.19 -32.58
CA LEU A 466 9.85 8.07 -32.05
C LEU A 466 10.52 6.72 -32.38
N LYS A 467 11.05 6.57 -33.60
CA LYS A 467 11.83 5.39 -34.00
C LYS A 467 13.01 5.19 -33.05
N SER A 468 13.79 6.24 -32.79
CA SER A 468 14.91 6.19 -31.83
C SER A 468 14.44 5.74 -30.44
N ALA A 469 13.35 6.33 -29.94
CA ALA A 469 12.78 6.04 -28.62
C ALA A 469 12.42 4.55 -28.45
N ILE A 470 11.72 3.97 -29.43
CA ILE A 470 11.32 2.55 -29.40
C ILE A 470 12.44 1.58 -29.78
N GLY A 471 13.65 2.08 -30.04
CA GLY A 471 14.83 1.27 -30.36
C GLY A 471 14.95 0.86 -31.83
N ILE A 472 14.29 1.59 -32.75
CA ILE A 472 14.47 1.49 -34.20
C ILE A 472 15.48 2.59 -34.61
N LEU A 473 16.72 2.21 -34.92
CA LEU A 473 17.89 3.10 -35.08
C LEU A 473 17.67 4.37 -35.94
N HIS A 474 18.37 5.45 -35.54
CA HIS A 474 18.50 6.75 -36.22
C HIS A 474 19.89 6.85 -36.91
N VAL A 475 19.94 6.78 -38.24
CA VAL A 475 21.16 6.77 -39.10
C VAL A 475 21.54 8.09 -39.85
N PRO A 476 20.82 9.23 -39.82
CA PRO A 476 21.14 10.37 -40.70
C PRO A 476 22.50 11.07 -40.49
N THR A 477 23.18 10.90 -39.35
CA THR A 477 24.44 11.61 -39.05
C THR A 477 25.69 11.02 -39.73
N LEU A 478 25.57 9.95 -40.52
CA LEU A 478 26.71 9.16 -41.01
C LEU A 478 27.03 9.33 -42.51
N THR A 479 26.45 10.29 -43.22
CA THR A 479 26.53 10.41 -44.70
C THR A 479 27.89 10.84 -45.29
N LYS A 480 28.99 10.88 -44.53
CA LYS A 480 30.26 11.48 -44.98
C LYS A 480 31.37 10.51 -45.47
N TYR A 481 31.17 9.19 -45.44
CA TYR A 481 32.24 8.23 -45.82
C TYR A 481 31.75 7.16 -46.81
N ASN A 482 32.48 6.96 -47.92
CA ASN A 482 32.06 6.15 -49.07
C ASN A 482 31.81 4.65 -48.81
N CYS A 483 32.28 4.08 -47.69
CA CYS A 483 31.97 2.70 -47.30
C CYS A 483 30.56 2.54 -46.65
N LEU A 484 29.83 3.64 -46.42
CA LEU A 484 28.47 3.63 -45.85
C LEU A 484 27.35 3.40 -46.86
N SER A 485 27.58 3.44 -48.18
CA SER A 485 26.49 3.20 -49.14
C SER A 485 25.98 1.75 -49.08
N GLU A 486 26.85 0.79 -48.76
CA GLU A 486 26.51 -0.60 -48.49
C GLU A 486 25.77 -0.74 -47.15
N LEU A 487 26.22 -0.03 -46.12
CA LEU A 487 25.68 -0.06 -44.76
C LEU A 487 24.29 0.59 -44.68
N VAL A 488 24.07 1.71 -45.38
CA VAL A 488 22.75 2.35 -45.57
C VAL A 488 21.83 1.43 -46.36
N LYS A 489 22.30 0.75 -47.43
CA LYS A 489 21.48 -0.23 -48.18
C LYS A 489 21.02 -1.40 -47.31
N ILE A 490 21.86 -1.91 -46.42
CA ILE A 490 21.53 -3.01 -45.49
C ILE A 490 20.59 -2.49 -44.38
N ILE A 491 20.87 -1.33 -43.78
CA ILE A 491 20.04 -0.75 -42.71
C ILE A 491 18.66 -0.31 -43.23
N THR A 492 18.55 0.27 -44.43
CA THR A 492 17.24 0.63 -45.01
C THR A 492 16.33 -0.58 -45.30
N LYS A 493 16.90 -1.79 -45.38
CA LYS A 493 16.17 -3.05 -45.61
C LYS A 493 15.82 -3.80 -44.31
N LEU A 494 16.32 -3.36 -43.15
CA LEU A 494 16.07 -3.98 -41.84
C LEU A 494 14.59 -4.19 -41.48
N PRO A 495 13.64 -3.28 -41.78
CA PRO A 495 12.23 -3.49 -41.47
C PRO A 495 11.55 -4.55 -42.34
N GLU A 496 12.14 -4.91 -43.49
CA GLU A 496 11.49 -5.72 -44.53
C GLU A 496 12.03 -7.16 -44.62
N GLN A 497 13.13 -7.49 -43.94
CA GLN A 497 13.76 -8.81 -44.08
C GLN A 497 13.23 -9.85 -43.08
N LYS A 498 12.67 -10.94 -43.62
CA LYS A 498 12.24 -12.13 -42.86
C LYS A 498 13.37 -13.11 -42.51
N ASN A 499 14.59 -12.92 -43.05
CA ASN A 499 15.68 -13.89 -42.93
C ASN A 499 16.84 -13.39 -42.05
N TYR A 500 16.74 -13.68 -40.75
CA TYR A 500 17.70 -13.26 -39.72
C TYR A 500 19.12 -13.83 -39.92
N GLU A 501 19.32 -14.94 -40.64
CA GLU A 501 20.65 -15.53 -40.84
C GLU A 501 21.52 -14.73 -41.81
N GLN A 502 20.91 -14.15 -42.84
CA GLN A 502 21.62 -13.34 -43.82
C GLN A 502 22.01 -11.98 -43.22
N LEU A 503 21.12 -11.38 -42.43
CA LEU A 503 21.41 -10.17 -41.65
C LEU A 503 22.57 -10.38 -40.67
N ASN A 504 22.62 -11.54 -39.99
CA ASN A 504 23.74 -11.89 -39.12
C ASN A 504 25.06 -11.99 -39.90
N GLY A 505 25.03 -12.58 -41.10
CA GLY A 505 26.20 -12.67 -41.99
C GLY A 505 26.71 -11.30 -42.44
N ASP A 506 25.80 -10.40 -42.81
CA ASP A 506 26.14 -9.04 -43.25
C ASP A 506 26.72 -8.19 -42.10
N ILE A 507 26.16 -8.29 -40.89
CA ILE A 507 26.70 -7.62 -39.70
C ILE A 507 28.09 -8.16 -39.35
N ILE A 508 28.30 -9.48 -39.44
CA ILE A 508 29.62 -10.11 -39.21
C ILE A 508 30.64 -9.63 -40.27
N TYR A 509 30.23 -9.54 -41.53
CA TYR A 509 31.06 -9.00 -42.61
C TYR A 509 31.46 -7.54 -42.34
N LEU A 510 30.51 -6.70 -41.92
CA LEU A 510 30.78 -5.30 -41.55
C LEU A 510 31.76 -5.18 -40.38
N TRP A 511 31.58 -6.00 -39.33
CA TRP A 511 32.55 -6.11 -38.23
C TRP A 511 33.93 -6.60 -38.70
N ASN A 512 33.99 -7.42 -39.76
CA ASN A 512 35.22 -7.87 -40.38
C ASN A 512 35.92 -6.82 -41.25
N CYS A 513 35.17 -5.88 -41.80
CA CYS A 513 35.69 -4.76 -42.59
C CYS A 513 36.14 -3.56 -41.75
N ILE A 514 35.82 -3.53 -40.44
CA ILE A 514 36.35 -2.52 -39.52
C ILE A 514 37.87 -2.68 -39.34
N LYS A 515 38.61 -1.62 -39.67
CA LYS A 515 40.00 -1.37 -39.30
C LYS A 515 40.03 -0.53 -38.03
N ASP A 516 41.07 -0.62 -37.24
CA ASP A 516 41.20 0.08 -35.94
C ASP A 516 41.20 1.61 -36.04
N GLU A 517 41.17 2.17 -37.25
CA GLU A 517 41.28 3.62 -37.55
C GLU A 517 39.94 4.28 -37.95
N TYR A 518 38.80 3.58 -37.89
CA TYR A 518 37.52 4.20 -38.25
C TYR A 518 37.07 5.28 -37.23
N PRO A 519 36.37 6.35 -37.67
CA PRO A 519 35.91 7.40 -36.78
C PRO A 519 35.03 6.87 -35.64
N ASN A 520 35.20 7.40 -34.42
CA ASN A 520 34.51 6.94 -33.21
C ASN A 520 32.97 6.85 -33.35
N ASN A 521 32.36 7.74 -34.15
CA ASN A 521 30.92 7.75 -34.42
C ASN A 521 30.45 6.53 -35.25
N PHE A 522 31.33 5.97 -36.08
CA PHE A 522 31.07 4.76 -36.88
C PHE A 522 31.00 3.51 -36.00
N LEU A 523 31.90 3.42 -35.02
CA LEU A 523 31.94 2.34 -34.04
C LEU A 523 30.67 2.34 -33.16
N CYS A 524 30.25 3.52 -32.70
CA CYS A 524 29.01 3.70 -31.91
C CYS A 524 27.76 3.21 -32.67
N ALA A 525 27.62 3.56 -33.94
CA ALA A 525 26.46 3.14 -34.75
C ALA A 525 26.43 1.63 -35.02
N LEU A 526 27.60 1.01 -35.26
CA LEU A 526 27.66 -0.45 -35.44
C LEU A 526 27.35 -1.17 -34.13
N ILE A 527 27.86 -0.67 -33.00
CA ILE A 527 27.49 -1.18 -31.67
C ILE A 527 25.98 -1.13 -31.46
N GLU A 528 25.30 -0.01 -31.79
CA GLU A 528 23.85 0.11 -31.67
C GLU A 528 23.07 -0.94 -32.50
N VAL A 529 23.55 -1.27 -33.71
CA VAL A 529 22.96 -2.32 -34.56
C VAL A 529 23.19 -3.72 -33.98
N THR A 530 24.28 -3.93 -33.23
CA THR A 530 24.72 -5.27 -32.82
C THR A 530 24.12 -5.73 -31.47
N ILE A 531 23.53 -4.81 -30.71
CA ILE A 531 23.00 -5.02 -29.35
C ILE A 531 21.81 -6.02 -29.28
N GLY A 532 21.18 -6.36 -30.41
CA GLY A 532 19.98 -7.20 -30.45
C GLY A 532 20.18 -8.73 -30.59
N SER A 533 21.40 -9.25 -30.68
CA SER A 533 21.64 -10.68 -31.01
C SER A 533 22.80 -11.30 -30.23
N GLU A 534 22.48 -12.28 -29.37
CA GLU A 534 23.47 -13.07 -28.61
C GLU A 534 24.45 -13.81 -29.53
N LYS A 535 23.95 -14.37 -30.66
CA LYS A 535 24.77 -15.11 -31.62
C LYS A 535 25.82 -14.21 -32.26
N ILE A 536 25.46 -12.96 -32.59
CA ILE A 536 26.41 -12.00 -33.15
C ILE A 536 27.43 -11.60 -32.08
N LEU A 537 26.97 -11.19 -30.89
CA LEU A 537 27.83 -10.79 -29.77
C LEU A 537 28.91 -11.83 -29.46
N LYS A 538 28.57 -13.14 -29.49
CA LYS A 538 29.55 -14.23 -29.30
C LYS A 538 30.58 -14.33 -30.43
N THR A 539 30.20 -14.08 -31.68
CA THR A 539 31.10 -14.17 -32.85
C THR A 539 32.07 -12.99 -32.94
N ILE A 540 31.66 -11.80 -32.53
CA ILE A 540 32.50 -10.58 -32.59
C ILE A 540 33.22 -10.26 -31.26
N LEU A 541 33.05 -11.13 -30.25
CA LEU A 541 33.61 -11.00 -28.90
C LEU A 541 35.11 -10.61 -28.85
N PRO A 542 36.01 -11.17 -29.69
CA PRO A 542 37.43 -10.82 -29.64
C PRO A 542 37.70 -9.35 -29.99
N LYS A 543 36.92 -8.77 -30.92
CA LYS A 543 37.03 -7.35 -31.32
C LYS A 543 36.35 -6.43 -30.33
N ILE A 544 35.24 -6.87 -29.75
CA ILE A 544 34.59 -6.17 -28.64
C ILE A 544 35.58 -6.05 -27.47
N ASN A 545 36.33 -7.11 -27.16
CA ASN A 545 37.37 -7.06 -26.14
C ASN A 545 38.41 -5.97 -26.43
N THR A 546 38.86 -5.82 -27.68
CA THR A 546 39.79 -4.75 -28.08
C THR A 546 39.20 -3.34 -27.93
N ILE A 547 37.90 -3.18 -28.21
CA ILE A 547 37.19 -1.89 -28.10
C ILE A 547 36.93 -1.51 -26.64
N ILE A 548 36.61 -2.49 -25.81
CA ILE A 548 36.38 -2.34 -24.39
C ILE A 548 37.71 -2.10 -23.67
N SER A 549 38.78 -2.81 -24.05
CA SER A 549 40.14 -2.66 -23.49
C SER A 549 40.93 -1.48 -24.02
N GLY A 550 40.50 -0.86 -25.13
CA GLY A 550 41.05 0.40 -25.66
C GLY A 550 40.56 1.65 -24.92
N HIS A 551 40.23 1.57 -23.63
CA HIS A 551 39.74 2.68 -22.81
C HIS A 551 40.88 3.64 -22.46
N ASN A 552 41.11 4.67 -23.29
CA ASN A 552 42.12 5.70 -23.05
C ASN A 552 41.58 6.89 -22.24
N TYR A 553 42.45 7.72 -21.68
CA TYR A 553 42.04 8.92 -20.93
C TYR A 553 41.42 10.00 -21.83
N GLU A 554 41.71 9.96 -23.14
CA GLU A 554 41.26 10.91 -24.16
C GLU A 554 39.92 10.54 -24.83
N ASP A 555 39.24 9.49 -24.34
CA ASP A 555 37.94 9.10 -24.89
C ASP A 555 36.90 10.23 -24.73
N THR A 556 36.15 10.49 -25.79
CA THR A 556 35.03 11.44 -25.75
C THR A 556 33.91 10.94 -24.84
N THR A 557 33.11 11.85 -24.28
CA THR A 557 31.93 11.53 -23.43
C THR A 557 30.99 10.52 -24.11
N GLU A 558 30.77 10.66 -25.41
CA GLU A 558 29.90 9.77 -26.17
C GLU A 558 30.51 8.36 -26.35
N MET A 559 31.84 8.24 -26.50
CA MET A 559 32.49 6.92 -26.51
C MET A 559 32.33 6.19 -25.18
N LYS A 560 32.47 6.91 -24.07
CA LYS A 560 32.25 6.35 -22.72
C LYS A 560 30.80 5.88 -22.57
N ARG A 561 29.83 6.66 -23.09
CA ARG A 561 28.40 6.28 -23.15
C ARG A 561 28.16 5.04 -24.00
N CYS A 562 28.71 4.97 -25.22
CA CYS A 562 28.60 3.82 -26.10
C CYS A 562 29.17 2.55 -25.47
N ARG A 563 30.33 2.65 -24.80
CA ARG A 563 30.93 1.51 -24.06
C ARG A 563 30.04 1.04 -22.91
N LEU A 564 29.46 1.96 -22.12
CA LEU A 564 28.51 1.58 -21.05
C LEU A 564 27.26 0.88 -21.60
N ARG A 565 26.71 1.35 -22.73
CA ARG A 565 25.57 0.68 -23.40
C ARG A 565 25.94 -0.68 -23.99
N LEU A 566 27.16 -0.81 -24.53
CA LEU A 566 27.69 -2.08 -25.02
C LEU A 566 27.88 -3.08 -23.87
N ILE A 567 28.51 -2.66 -22.77
CA ILE A 567 28.67 -3.45 -21.54
C ILE A 567 27.31 -3.91 -21.03
N ARG A 568 26.33 -3.00 -20.95
CA ARG A 568 24.95 -3.32 -20.54
C ARG A 568 24.33 -4.43 -21.38
N SER A 569 24.60 -4.42 -22.68
CA SER A 569 24.03 -5.37 -23.64
C SER A 569 24.78 -6.70 -23.64
N ILE A 570 26.10 -6.68 -23.49
CA ILE A 570 26.90 -7.90 -23.33
C ILE A 570 26.51 -8.60 -22.03
N LEU A 571 26.42 -7.88 -20.91
CA LEU A 571 26.06 -8.46 -19.62
C LEU A 571 24.63 -9.03 -19.58
N LEU A 572 23.73 -8.51 -20.41
CA LEU A 572 22.37 -9.07 -20.58
C LEU A 572 22.41 -10.48 -21.19
N HIS A 573 23.35 -10.75 -22.10
CA HIS A 573 23.41 -11.99 -22.87
C HIS A 573 24.56 -12.93 -22.45
N ILE A 574 25.62 -12.40 -21.84
CA ILE A 574 26.83 -13.08 -21.41
C ILE A 574 27.24 -12.51 -20.03
N PRO A 575 26.56 -12.93 -18.93
CA PRO A 575 26.70 -12.31 -17.61
C PRO A 575 28.07 -12.49 -16.93
N THR A 576 28.91 -13.40 -17.43
CA THR A 576 30.24 -13.73 -16.91
C THR A 576 31.37 -13.19 -17.80
N PHE A 577 31.06 -12.26 -18.70
CA PHE A 577 32.05 -11.72 -19.63
C PHE A 577 33.06 -10.80 -18.92
N GLU A 578 34.34 -11.17 -18.98
CA GLU A 578 35.51 -10.33 -18.61
C GLU A 578 35.26 -9.44 -17.37
N GLU A 579 34.84 -10.07 -16.27
CA GLU A 579 34.37 -9.37 -15.06
C GLU A 579 35.38 -8.35 -14.54
N ASN A 580 36.68 -8.66 -14.63
CA ASN A 580 37.76 -7.76 -14.23
C ASN A 580 37.87 -6.50 -15.11
N LEU A 581 37.68 -6.64 -16.42
CA LEU A 581 37.73 -5.53 -17.38
C LEU A 581 36.52 -4.60 -17.19
N ILE A 582 35.34 -5.17 -16.95
CA ILE A 582 34.11 -4.41 -16.67
C ILE A 582 34.24 -3.66 -15.35
N LEU A 583 34.78 -4.32 -14.31
CA LEU A 583 35.08 -3.66 -13.04
C LEU A 583 36.03 -2.49 -13.25
N GLU A 584 37.13 -2.69 -14.00
CA GLU A 584 38.09 -1.63 -14.29
C GLU A 584 37.45 -0.42 -14.97
N ILE A 585 36.55 -0.66 -15.94
CA ILE A 585 35.82 0.40 -16.63
C ILE A 585 34.82 1.09 -15.71
N PHE A 586 34.06 0.34 -14.90
CA PHE A 586 33.17 0.93 -13.92
C PHE A 586 33.92 1.75 -12.88
N PHE A 587 35.06 1.28 -12.37
CA PHE A 587 35.91 2.05 -11.48
C PHE A 587 36.38 3.33 -12.17
N LYS A 588 36.89 3.23 -13.40
CA LYS A 588 37.38 4.39 -14.14
C LYS A 588 36.28 5.41 -14.40
N TYR A 589 35.09 4.96 -14.79
CA TYR A 589 33.99 5.84 -15.18
C TYR A 589 33.16 6.37 -14.01
N LEU A 590 33.11 5.66 -12.87
CA LEU A 590 32.53 6.17 -11.61
C LEU A 590 33.29 7.39 -11.07
N PHE A 591 34.59 7.46 -11.36
CA PHE A 591 35.46 8.58 -10.98
C PHE A 591 35.88 9.42 -12.19
N ASP A 592 35.11 9.38 -13.29
CA ASP A 592 35.39 10.18 -14.47
C ASP A 592 35.27 11.68 -14.18
N GLN A 593 36.08 12.49 -14.87
CA GLN A 593 36.00 13.95 -14.81
C GLN A 593 34.64 14.45 -15.32
N HIS A 594 33.99 13.71 -16.23
CA HIS A 594 32.70 14.07 -16.81
C HIS A 594 31.53 13.46 -16.01
N PRO A 595 30.54 14.25 -15.58
CA PRO A 595 29.47 13.83 -14.66
C PRO A 595 28.44 12.89 -15.26
N LEU A 596 28.04 13.10 -16.51
CA LEU A 596 27.14 12.21 -17.24
C LEU A 596 27.72 10.81 -17.33
N VAL A 597 29.03 10.70 -17.47
CA VAL A 597 29.73 9.41 -17.50
C VAL A 597 29.61 8.72 -16.16
N ARG A 598 29.82 9.45 -15.05
CA ARG A 598 29.62 8.93 -13.68
C ARG A 598 28.18 8.46 -13.47
N GLN A 599 27.19 9.27 -13.87
CA GLN A 599 25.77 8.93 -13.77
C GLN A 599 25.39 7.70 -14.61
N TRP A 600 25.70 7.69 -15.91
CA TRP A 600 25.43 6.53 -16.77
C TRP A 600 26.11 5.27 -16.27
N THR A 601 27.27 5.40 -15.61
CA THR A 601 27.95 4.27 -14.97
C THR A 601 27.17 3.73 -13.78
N VAL A 602 26.69 4.60 -12.88
CA VAL A 602 25.82 4.20 -11.77
C VAL A 602 24.54 3.53 -12.30
N GLU A 603 23.88 4.13 -13.29
CA GLU A 603 22.67 3.56 -13.92
C GLU A 603 22.94 2.19 -14.55
N THR A 604 24.10 2.01 -15.18
CA THR A 604 24.50 0.73 -15.78
C THR A 604 24.78 -0.32 -14.71
N ILE A 605 25.39 0.05 -13.58
CA ILE A 605 25.62 -0.83 -12.42
C ILE A 605 24.28 -1.24 -11.78
N VAL A 606 23.37 -0.28 -11.56
CA VAL A 606 22.04 -0.55 -10.98
C VAL A 606 21.24 -1.46 -11.91
N TYR A 607 21.20 -1.17 -13.21
CA TYR A 607 20.55 -2.04 -14.20
C TYR A 607 21.13 -3.45 -14.17
N PHE A 608 22.46 -3.59 -14.22
CA PHE A 608 23.12 -4.90 -14.14
C PHE A 608 22.74 -5.67 -12.88
N SER A 609 22.73 -5.01 -11.72
CA SER A 609 22.33 -5.61 -10.44
C SER A 609 20.88 -6.09 -10.42
N SER A 610 20.00 -5.43 -11.18
CA SER A 610 18.58 -5.80 -11.28
C SER A 610 18.31 -6.93 -12.27
N VAL A 611 19.18 -7.11 -13.27
CA VAL A 611 18.94 -8.01 -14.41
C VAL A 611 19.75 -9.30 -14.31
N THR A 612 20.90 -9.28 -13.64
CA THR A 612 21.79 -10.45 -13.54
C THR A 612 21.90 -10.90 -12.08
N GLY A 613 21.66 -12.18 -11.83
CA GLY A 613 21.85 -12.79 -10.51
C GLY A 613 23.31 -12.98 -10.10
N ASN A 614 24.26 -12.31 -10.77
CA ASN A 614 25.69 -12.52 -10.57
C ASN A 614 26.18 -11.74 -9.34
N GLN A 615 26.09 -12.39 -8.17
CA GLN A 615 26.41 -11.81 -6.86
C GLN A 615 27.90 -11.43 -6.69
N ASN A 616 28.82 -11.98 -7.51
CA ASN A 616 30.26 -11.73 -7.36
C ASN A 616 30.66 -10.31 -7.77
N LEU A 617 30.27 -9.85 -8.96
CA LEU A 617 30.58 -8.49 -9.44
C LEU A 617 29.99 -7.41 -8.54
N VAL A 618 28.72 -7.57 -8.15
CA VAL A 618 28.03 -6.66 -7.24
C VAL A 618 28.69 -6.70 -5.86
N SER A 619 28.99 -7.87 -5.30
CA SER A 619 29.65 -7.93 -3.99
C SER A 619 31.06 -7.32 -3.99
N ILE A 620 31.81 -7.39 -5.09
CA ILE A 620 33.13 -6.76 -5.24
C ILE A 620 33.01 -5.23 -5.36
N LEU A 621 32.05 -4.72 -6.15
CA LEU A 621 31.77 -3.28 -6.26
C LEU A 621 31.34 -2.68 -4.91
N PHE A 622 30.43 -3.36 -4.20
CA PHE A 622 29.88 -2.88 -2.93
C PHE A 622 30.77 -3.17 -1.71
N LYS A 623 31.87 -3.93 -1.85
CA LYS A 623 32.92 -4.09 -0.82
C LYS A 623 33.75 -2.83 -0.60
N ARG A 624 33.84 -1.95 -1.61
CA ARG A 624 34.56 -0.68 -1.48
C ARG A 624 33.63 0.41 -0.91
N PRO A 625 33.98 1.03 0.22
CA PRO A 625 33.13 2.01 0.89
C PRO A 625 32.89 3.26 0.04
N GLU A 626 33.81 3.64 -0.84
CA GLU A 626 33.71 4.82 -1.70
C GLU A 626 32.65 4.64 -2.80
N ILE A 627 32.52 3.43 -3.36
CA ILE A 627 31.45 3.13 -4.33
C ILE A 627 30.11 3.08 -3.63
N ARG A 628 30.07 2.46 -2.44
CA ARG A 628 28.84 2.41 -1.65
C ARG A 628 28.35 3.82 -1.32
N SER A 629 29.24 4.75 -0.98
CA SER A 629 28.85 6.15 -0.76
C SER A 629 28.36 6.79 -2.05
N VAL A 630 29.07 6.67 -3.18
CA VAL A 630 28.65 7.27 -4.46
C VAL A 630 27.29 6.76 -4.94
N ILE A 631 27.04 5.45 -4.85
CA ILE A 631 25.74 4.86 -5.24
C ILE A 631 24.64 5.25 -4.23
N THR A 632 24.95 5.24 -2.93
CA THR A 632 24.00 5.67 -1.89
C THR A 632 23.65 7.14 -2.02
N ASP A 633 24.62 7.99 -2.33
CA ASP A 633 24.44 9.43 -2.52
C ASP A 633 23.67 9.70 -3.81
N TYR A 634 23.92 8.95 -4.89
CA TYR A 634 23.10 9.01 -6.11
C TYR A 634 21.63 8.62 -5.85
N LEU A 635 21.40 7.48 -5.19
CA LEU A 635 20.04 7.02 -4.85
C LEU A 635 19.32 7.95 -3.86
N LYS A 636 20.07 8.69 -3.04
CA LYS A 636 19.55 9.72 -2.10
C LYS A 636 19.57 11.14 -2.67
N MET A 637 19.96 11.32 -3.93
CA MET A 637 20.16 12.62 -4.58
C MET A 637 21.05 13.61 -3.80
N LYS A 638 22.07 13.12 -3.09
CA LYS A 638 23.07 13.95 -2.39
C LYS A 638 24.24 14.30 -3.31
N THR A 639 24.57 15.58 -3.47
CA THR A 639 25.70 16.02 -4.32
C THR A 639 26.99 16.25 -3.51
N ASN A 640 28.13 15.75 -4.02
CA ASN A 640 29.46 16.00 -3.45
C ASN A 640 29.98 17.42 -3.81
N LEU A 641 30.51 18.13 -2.81
CA LEU A 641 30.79 19.57 -2.82
C LEU A 641 32.29 19.90 -3.04
N THR A 642 32.87 19.63 -4.21
CA THR A 642 34.19 20.19 -4.57
C THR A 642 34.41 20.16 -6.10
N TYR A 643 34.02 21.22 -6.83
CA TYR A 643 34.34 21.33 -8.27
C TYR A 643 34.80 22.73 -8.62
N ASN A 644 35.90 22.81 -9.36
CA ASN A 644 36.51 24.04 -9.87
C ASN A 644 36.25 24.11 -11.38
N HIS A 645 35.83 25.29 -11.85
CA HIS A 645 34.86 25.45 -12.94
C HIS A 645 35.48 26.02 -14.21
N ASN A 646 35.14 25.42 -15.38
CA ASN A 646 35.04 26.04 -16.73
C ASN A 646 34.60 24.95 -17.78
N ASP A 647 33.42 24.88 -18.41
CA ASP A 647 32.03 25.30 -18.12
C ASP A 647 31.08 24.57 -19.12
N ILE A 648 30.52 23.42 -18.71
CA ILE A 648 29.09 23.06 -18.88
C ILE A 648 28.63 22.88 -17.45
N GLU A 649 29.43 22.13 -16.68
CA GLU A 649 29.61 21.82 -15.25
C GLU A 649 29.22 22.85 -14.13
N LYS A 650 29.14 24.17 -14.38
CA LYS A 650 28.33 25.03 -13.47
C LYS A 650 26.84 24.66 -13.58
N TYR A 651 26.49 23.92 -14.64
CA TYR A 651 25.63 22.74 -14.72
C TYR A 651 25.15 22.26 -13.39
N PHE A 652 23.84 22.17 -13.29
CA PHE A 652 23.20 21.15 -12.47
C PHE A 652 23.20 21.53 -10.95
N LYS A 653 24.38 21.96 -10.49
CA LYS A 653 24.89 22.62 -9.29
C LYS A 653 24.33 24.03 -9.09
N GLN A 654 23.03 24.15 -9.31
CA GLN A 654 22.14 25.01 -8.53
C GLN A 654 20.72 24.43 -8.54
N LEU A 655 20.35 23.70 -9.60
CA LEU A 655 18.99 23.19 -9.82
C LEU A 655 18.54 22.08 -8.87
N SER A 656 19.46 21.41 -8.17
CA SER A 656 19.12 20.47 -7.11
C SER A 656 19.22 21.05 -5.70
N LEU A 657 19.40 22.37 -5.51
CA LEU A 657 19.81 22.90 -4.19
C LEU A 657 18.69 23.20 -3.16
N CYS A 658 17.37 23.15 -3.43
CA CYS A 658 16.36 23.43 -2.37
C CYS A 658 15.06 22.57 -2.32
N GLY A 659 14.92 21.49 -3.10
CA GLY A 659 13.80 20.54 -2.98
C GLY A 659 12.57 20.90 -3.83
N LYS A 660 12.14 19.93 -4.66
CA LYS A 660 11.20 20.05 -5.81
C LYS A 660 11.85 20.67 -7.05
N PHE A 661 11.91 19.88 -8.13
CA PHE A 661 12.37 20.35 -9.44
C PHE A 661 11.26 21.19 -10.08
N GLN A 662 11.32 22.51 -9.92
CA GLN A 662 10.54 23.49 -10.69
C GLN A 662 11.50 24.22 -11.65
N HIS A 663 11.16 24.26 -12.93
CA HIS A 663 11.90 25.00 -13.94
C HIS A 663 11.22 26.36 -14.20
N ASN A 664 11.72 27.45 -13.61
CA ASN A 664 11.37 28.82 -14.01
C ASN A 664 12.33 29.28 -15.11
N CYS A 665 11.87 29.26 -16.37
CA CYS A 665 12.60 29.87 -17.48
C CYS A 665 12.62 31.41 -17.31
N SER A 666 13.79 32.02 -17.15
CA SER A 666 13.96 33.45 -17.46
C SER A 666 14.05 33.61 -18.98
N PHE A 667 12.92 33.88 -19.61
CA PHE A 667 12.86 34.11 -21.05
C PHE A 667 13.31 35.54 -21.39
N ASN A 668 14.48 35.67 -22.02
CA ASN A 668 14.90 36.93 -22.65
C ASN A 668 13.99 37.25 -23.85
N GLY A 669 12.87 37.94 -23.60
CA GLY A 669 12.07 38.67 -24.61
C GLY A 669 11.38 37.86 -25.72
N GLN A 670 11.60 36.55 -25.81
CA GLN A 670 10.96 35.68 -26.80
C GLN A 670 9.63 35.07 -26.31
N LEU A 671 9.38 35.05 -24.99
CA LEU A 671 8.12 34.54 -24.42
C LEU A 671 6.94 35.42 -24.81
N ASN A 672 7.06 36.74 -24.79
CA ASN A 672 5.97 37.62 -25.22
C ASN A 672 5.65 37.44 -26.70
N LYS A 673 6.66 37.24 -27.56
CA LYS A 673 6.43 36.93 -28.97
C LYS A 673 5.82 35.54 -29.20
N MET A 674 6.18 34.54 -28.40
CA MET A 674 5.58 33.22 -28.46
C MET A 674 4.16 33.19 -27.86
N LEU A 675 3.90 33.90 -26.77
CA LEU A 675 2.59 34.08 -26.17
C LEU A 675 1.67 34.89 -27.09
N ASP A 676 2.17 35.96 -27.72
CA ASP A 676 1.41 36.71 -28.72
C ASP A 676 1.07 35.82 -29.91
N LYS A 677 2.00 34.98 -30.37
CA LYS A 677 1.76 34.01 -31.45
C LYS A 677 0.76 32.93 -31.02
N LEU A 678 0.91 32.35 -29.84
CA LEU A 678 0.01 31.34 -29.29
C LEU A 678 -1.39 31.92 -29.06
N LYS A 679 -1.49 33.17 -28.61
CA LYS A 679 -2.75 33.90 -28.42
C LYS A 679 -3.41 34.22 -29.76
N THR A 680 -2.62 34.58 -30.78
CA THR A 680 -3.09 34.73 -32.16
C THR A 680 -3.58 33.39 -32.73
N ASP A 681 -2.89 32.28 -32.43
CA ASP A 681 -3.25 30.94 -32.87
C ASP A 681 -4.50 30.41 -32.12
N ILE A 682 -4.67 30.75 -30.84
CA ILE A 682 -5.87 30.49 -30.02
C ILE A 682 -7.06 31.34 -30.51
N ASP A 683 -6.85 32.62 -30.83
CA ASP A 683 -7.88 33.50 -31.39
C ASP A 683 -8.29 33.02 -32.80
N CYS A 684 -7.34 32.54 -33.61
CA CYS A 684 -7.62 31.85 -34.87
C CYS A 684 -8.42 30.56 -34.68
N LEU A 685 -8.06 29.72 -33.69
CA LEU A 685 -8.80 28.50 -33.36
C LEU A 685 -10.22 28.82 -32.87
N ASN A 686 -10.40 29.85 -32.05
CA ASN A 686 -11.71 30.31 -31.58
C ASN A 686 -12.55 30.90 -32.71
N ASP A 687 -11.94 31.63 -33.65
CA ASP A 687 -12.61 32.19 -34.82
C ASP A 687 -13.00 31.09 -35.84
N ILE A 688 -12.19 30.03 -35.96
CA ILE A 688 -12.52 28.81 -36.72
C ILE A 688 -13.67 28.04 -36.06
N VAL A 689 -13.67 27.92 -34.73
CA VAL A 689 -14.75 27.29 -33.95
C VAL A 689 -16.07 28.06 -34.06
N CYS A 690 -16.04 29.40 -34.09
CA CYS A 690 -17.23 30.22 -34.31
C CYS A 690 -17.79 30.14 -35.74
N LYS A 691 -16.96 29.78 -36.73
CA LYS A 691 -17.32 29.76 -38.16
C LYS A 691 -17.62 28.37 -38.72
N THR A 692 -17.28 27.30 -38.00
CA THR A 692 -17.52 25.92 -38.46
C THR A 692 -18.63 25.24 -37.66
N LYS A 693 -19.56 24.58 -38.36
CA LYS A 693 -20.60 23.73 -37.75
C LYS A 693 -19.95 22.44 -37.23
N MET A 694 -19.30 22.51 -36.08
CA MET A 694 -18.73 21.35 -35.38
C MET A 694 -19.79 20.67 -34.50
N SER A 695 -19.62 19.37 -34.24
CA SER A 695 -20.50 18.61 -33.33
C SER A 695 -20.23 18.99 -31.86
N ALA A 696 -21.23 18.80 -30.98
CA ALA A 696 -21.13 19.19 -29.57
C ALA A 696 -19.95 18.53 -28.84
N ASP A 697 -19.64 17.26 -29.14
CA ASP A 697 -18.53 16.51 -28.55
C ASP A 697 -17.14 17.03 -28.99
N GLU A 698 -17.00 17.48 -30.24
CA GLU A 698 -15.74 18.04 -30.74
C GLU A 698 -15.50 19.43 -30.16
N LEU A 699 -16.57 20.19 -29.92
CA LEU A 699 -16.53 21.49 -29.24
C LEU A 699 -16.13 21.33 -27.76
N GLU A 700 -16.58 20.28 -27.09
CA GLU A 700 -16.25 19.99 -25.70
C GLU A 700 -14.79 19.56 -25.53
N ARG A 701 -14.28 18.68 -26.42
CA ARG A 701 -12.85 18.30 -26.44
C ARG A 701 -11.92 19.49 -26.74
N LEU A 702 -12.30 20.39 -27.65
CA LEU A 702 -11.52 21.60 -27.94
C LEU A 702 -11.54 22.59 -26.77
N LYS A 703 -12.66 22.68 -26.01
CA LYS A 703 -12.72 23.45 -24.76
C LYS A 703 -11.85 22.84 -23.66
N GLU A 704 -11.77 21.50 -23.58
CA GLU A 704 -10.85 20.81 -22.66
C GLU A 704 -9.38 21.07 -23.04
N TYR A 705 -9.02 21.04 -24.32
CA TYR A 705 -7.66 21.40 -24.77
C TYR A 705 -7.35 22.88 -24.52
N SER A 706 -8.30 23.78 -24.77
CA SER A 706 -8.17 25.20 -24.45
C SER A 706 -8.09 25.46 -22.95
N SER A 707 -8.79 24.69 -22.12
CA SER A 707 -8.71 24.76 -20.66
C SER A 707 -7.37 24.22 -20.15
N LEU A 708 -6.87 23.12 -20.71
CA LEU A 708 -5.55 22.58 -20.37
C LEU A 708 -4.43 23.56 -20.75
N LEU A 709 -4.51 24.19 -21.92
CA LEU A 709 -3.60 25.24 -22.36
C LEU A 709 -3.72 26.52 -21.52
N ASN A 710 -4.94 26.95 -21.16
CA ASN A 710 -5.16 28.08 -20.27
C ASN A 710 -4.65 27.79 -18.85
N ASN A 711 -4.84 26.58 -18.31
CA ASN A 711 -4.29 26.19 -17.01
C ASN A 711 -2.75 26.16 -17.04
N ILE A 712 -2.15 25.74 -18.16
CA ILE A 712 -0.69 25.85 -18.37
C ILE A 712 -0.27 27.33 -18.44
N CYS A 713 -1.04 28.21 -19.10
CA CYS A 713 -0.75 29.65 -19.18
C CYS A 713 -0.98 30.40 -17.85
N GLU A 714 -2.03 30.09 -17.09
CA GLU A 714 -2.35 30.66 -15.78
C GLU A 714 -1.35 30.19 -14.71
N ALA A 715 -0.94 28.92 -14.75
CA ALA A 715 0.16 28.40 -13.92
C ALA A 715 1.50 29.08 -14.24
N MET A 716 1.65 29.66 -15.43
CA MET A 716 2.80 30.47 -15.82
C MET A 716 2.64 31.98 -15.49
N GLN A 717 1.42 32.49 -15.26
CA GLN A 717 1.13 33.90 -14.92
C GLN A 717 1.08 34.16 -13.41
N PHE A 718 0.66 33.18 -12.59
CA PHE A 718 0.56 33.32 -11.13
C PHE A 718 1.91 33.63 -10.42
N ASP A 719 3.04 33.43 -11.13
CA ASP A 719 4.40 33.63 -10.62
C ASP A 719 5.05 34.96 -11.08
N ILE A 720 4.34 35.81 -11.82
CA ILE A 720 4.83 37.16 -12.17
C ILE A 720 4.38 38.20 -11.12
N GLU A 721 3.25 38.00 -10.44
CA GLU A 721 2.71 38.95 -9.45
C GLU A 721 3.28 38.80 -8.02
N ASN A 722 4.06 37.74 -7.74
CA ASN A 722 4.67 37.50 -6.43
C ASN A 722 6.22 37.61 -6.43
N VAL A 723 6.81 38.34 -7.38
CA VAL A 723 8.25 38.72 -7.38
C VAL A 723 8.44 40.17 -6.99
#